data_AF-H5Y3V8-F1
#
_entry.id   AF-H5Y3V8-F1
#
_cell.length_a   1.000
_cell.length_b   1.000
_cell.length_c   1.000
_cell.angle_alpha   90.00
_cell.angle_beta   90.00
_cell.angle_gamma   90.00
#
_symmetry.space_group_name_H-M   'P 1'
#
loop_
_entity.id
_entity.type
_entity.pdbx_description
1 polymer ?
#
loop_
_entity_poly.entity_id
_entity_poly.type
_entity_poly.pdbx_seq_one_letter_code
_entity_poly.pdbx_strand_id
1 'polypeptide(L)'
;MNELHLYSLEGLFYEFSQPDLNSLRLEPLDNAVPDSLRRANGLFWAQHLKAASIHNLLNILANKHHNLPVDIVQYAAILEKPQLFVERCQLAIHQIVNQATDVRDYFGALETLSILCKMYSELIYFPHTLTISDGFALNQTSSQEMLANCMIPSQNPYLKFLEEEVFPVILSNNPDLVWLHGRITMSTMAMAVYIKKNKPTAHISVVNHSSEYYSLNKITSHLMGNQTLFSIIDSIVLEETNPTMVKLRQALAKGQSLEFIKNLIFVDHNSGHIHQNPYSSLSSVTFDDYLNTRPRSLPNNATHIDPYEILSAKLFPEIICPWRQCTFCGINSKYHVEGNHRFEVNIDEKLDKIEHLLQEGRKYFWFIDEAIPPSLLAEFAKGLLRRKINIFWQVRSRFDGDFNLELCELLYASGLREIRFGLESASSSVLRSMNKFSAGFELDTVEHIVAIFHSAGISVHCPLIIGFPGETPLQRKETYHFLTHLKRKYQNFTFNINILEMDVSSNLYLHFEEFEITALKLPCSSRYFLGNSVEAWGMQEGWFDKSALLKEQNNVMRGLMYPWMPPDAIIPVNIFYRLSETIRATLIWKTNSTDSPLIKNFDIQIKLYIPKWVTSFLFRGIHLLFHLCYYISIQVSPALAELLSAFNVPQQADLAIRNFLRQNKLNEQYFPKLTELVRMLYMNGFLVSDESECTK
;
A
#
# COMPACT_ATOMS: atom_id res chain seq x y z
N MET A 1 6.69 24.82 28.67
CA MET A 1 7.38 24.12 27.58
C MET A 1 6.36 23.92 26.50
N ASN A 2 6.51 24.63 25.38
CA ASN A 2 5.60 24.56 24.25
C ASN A 2 5.96 23.33 23.40
N GLU A 3 4.97 22.51 23.10
CA GLU A 3 5.14 21.28 22.34
C GLU A 3 4.55 21.42 20.93
N LEU A 4 5.21 20.82 19.95
CA LEU A 4 4.71 20.78 18.57
C LEU A 4 4.91 19.39 17.98
N HIS A 5 3.88 18.89 17.30
CA HIS A 5 3.91 17.61 16.61
C HIS A 5 4.06 17.85 15.11
N LEU A 6 5.08 17.23 14.50
CA LEU A 6 5.36 17.32 13.07
C LEU A 6 5.21 15.96 12.41
N TYR A 7 4.77 15.99 11.15
CA TYR A 7 4.51 14.81 10.33
C TYR A 7 5.16 14.98 8.96
N SER A 8 5.56 13.88 8.33
CA SER A 8 6.17 13.88 7.00
C SER A 8 5.19 14.27 5.91
N LEU A 9 5.71 14.89 4.84
CA LEU A 9 5.01 15.04 3.56
C LEU A 9 5.42 13.86 2.68
N GLU A 10 4.45 13.02 2.34
CA GLU A 10 4.65 11.73 1.66
C GLU A 10 3.55 11.51 0.61
N GLY A 11 3.46 10.29 0.08
CA GLY A 11 2.39 9.90 -0.82
C GLY A 11 1.04 9.82 -0.12
N LEU A 12 -0.02 9.64 -0.90
CA LEU A 12 -1.36 9.32 -0.40
C LEU A 12 -1.43 7.96 0.32
N PHE A 13 -0.35 7.16 0.31
CA PHE A 13 -0.28 5.89 1.04
C PHE A 13 -0.62 6.03 2.52
N TYR A 14 -0.14 7.10 3.17
CA TYR A 14 -0.41 7.33 4.58
C TYR A 14 -1.91 7.55 4.80
N GLU A 15 -2.52 8.41 3.98
CA GLU A 15 -3.97 8.63 3.94
C GLU A 15 -4.71 7.33 3.63
N PHE A 16 -4.18 6.44 2.79
CA PHE A 16 -4.79 5.14 2.52
C PHE A 16 -4.73 4.19 3.72
N SER A 17 -3.67 4.26 4.53
CA SER A 17 -3.55 3.43 5.73
C SER A 17 -4.58 3.81 6.81
N GLN A 18 -4.84 5.12 6.96
CA GLN A 18 -5.86 5.68 7.84
C GLN A 18 -6.74 6.70 7.09
N PRO A 19 -7.69 6.24 6.24
CA PRO A 19 -8.50 7.11 5.38
C PRO A 19 -9.27 8.18 6.16
N ASP A 20 -8.85 9.43 5.98
CA ASP A 20 -9.53 10.61 6.48
C ASP A 20 -9.69 11.66 5.38
N LEU A 21 -10.84 11.66 4.72
CA LEU A 21 -11.19 12.68 3.72
C LEU A 21 -11.20 14.10 4.30
N ASN A 22 -11.39 14.25 5.61
CA ASN A 22 -11.36 15.56 6.22
C ASN A 22 -9.95 16.15 6.28
N SER A 23 -8.91 15.33 6.08
CA SER A 23 -7.55 15.82 5.94
C SER A 23 -7.27 16.44 4.57
N LEU A 24 -8.01 16.01 3.53
CA LEU A 24 -7.86 16.44 2.12
C LEU A 24 -8.72 17.67 1.79
N ARG A 25 -8.71 18.69 2.65
CA ARG A 25 -9.46 19.93 2.44
C ARG A 25 -8.51 21.11 2.14
N LEU A 26 -9.05 22.12 1.46
CA LEU A 26 -8.29 23.29 1.02
C LEU A 26 -8.16 24.40 2.07
N GLU A 27 -8.73 24.23 3.27
CA GLU A 27 -8.55 25.25 4.31
C GLU A 27 -7.08 25.31 4.75
N PRO A 28 -6.51 26.53 4.88
CA PRO A 28 -5.12 26.71 5.28
C PRO A 28 -4.88 26.16 6.70
N LEU A 29 -3.61 25.86 7.00
CA LEU A 29 -3.22 25.45 8.34
C LEU A 29 -3.39 26.63 9.31
N ASP A 30 -4.01 26.37 10.46
CA ASP A 30 -4.23 27.40 11.47
C ASP A 30 -2.95 27.60 12.29
N ASN A 31 -2.34 28.77 12.15
CA ASN A 31 -1.13 29.17 12.86
C ASN A 31 -1.29 29.16 14.39
N ALA A 32 -2.52 29.36 14.90
CA ALA A 32 -2.82 29.36 16.33
C ALA A 32 -3.12 27.97 16.90
N VAL A 33 -3.31 26.96 16.06
CA VAL A 33 -3.65 25.58 16.47
C VAL A 33 -2.51 24.64 16.07
N PRO A 34 -1.61 24.26 17.00
CA PRO A 34 -0.48 23.36 16.72
C PRO A 34 -0.87 22.06 15.99
N ASP A 35 -2.03 21.51 16.33
CA ASP A 35 -2.52 20.24 15.78
C ASP A 35 -2.94 20.35 14.30
N SER A 36 -3.04 21.57 13.75
CA SER A 36 -3.32 21.78 12.33
C SER A 36 -2.26 21.13 11.42
N LEU A 37 -1.01 21.01 11.88
CA LEU A 37 0.09 20.38 11.13
C LEU A 37 -0.14 18.89 10.83
N ARG A 38 -1.04 18.21 11.54
CA ARG A 38 -1.43 16.83 11.22
C ARG A 38 -2.05 16.72 9.82
N ARG A 39 -2.61 17.81 9.30
CA ARG A 39 -3.20 17.91 7.96
C ARG A 39 -2.22 18.37 6.89
N ALA A 40 -0.94 18.62 7.19
CA ALA A 40 -0.02 19.21 6.22
C ALA A 40 0.11 18.37 4.94
N ASN A 41 0.19 17.04 5.05
CA ASN A 41 0.21 16.15 3.88
C ASN A 41 -1.12 16.20 3.11
N GLY A 42 -2.25 16.15 3.83
CA GLY A 42 -3.58 16.25 3.24
C GLY A 42 -3.80 17.58 2.49
N LEU A 43 -3.35 18.71 3.03
CA LEU A 43 -3.42 20.01 2.37
C LEU A 43 -2.52 20.06 1.13
N PHE A 44 -1.30 19.51 1.20
CA PHE A 44 -0.42 19.38 0.03
C PHE A 44 -1.15 18.67 -1.10
N TRP A 45 -1.75 17.50 -0.83
CA TRP A 45 -2.52 16.75 -1.82
C TRP A 45 -3.79 17.49 -2.28
N ALA A 46 -4.53 18.13 -1.38
CA ALA A 46 -5.71 18.92 -1.73
C ALA A 46 -5.39 20.05 -2.72
N GLN A 47 -4.23 20.72 -2.57
CA GLN A 47 -3.79 21.75 -3.52
C GLN A 47 -3.46 21.20 -4.92
N HIS A 48 -3.01 19.95 -5.02
CA HIS A 48 -2.77 19.27 -6.30
C HIS A 48 -4.07 18.73 -6.91
N LEU A 49 -5.03 18.34 -6.07
CA LEU A 49 -6.29 17.72 -6.50
C LEU A 49 -7.40 18.75 -6.80
N LYS A 50 -7.21 20.04 -6.46
CA LYS A 50 -8.19 21.08 -6.78
C LYS A 50 -8.33 21.27 -8.29
N ALA A 51 -9.58 21.43 -8.75
CA ALA A 51 -9.92 21.54 -10.16
C ALA A 51 -9.07 22.58 -10.92
N ALA A 52 -8.84 23.76 -10.33
CA ALA A 52 -8.05 24.81 -10.95
C ALA A 52 -6.60 24.39 -11.23
N SER A 53 -5.97 23.62 -10.34
CA SER A 53 -4.61 23.10 -10.54
C SER A 53 -4.56 22.09 -11.68
N ILE A 54 -5.56 21.20 -11.74
CA ILE A 54 -5.67 20.19 -12.80
C ILE A 54 -5.94 20.85 -14.16
N HIS A 55 -6.81 21.86 -14.21
CA HIS A 55 -7.03 22.64 -15.43
C HIS A 55 -5.75 23.33 -15.92
N ASN A 56 -4.97 23.92 -15.02
CA ASN A 56 -3.69 24.52 -15.39
C ASN A 56 -2.73 23.46 -15.96
N LEU A 57 -2.67 22.28 -15.35
CA LEU A 57 -1.84 21.17 -15.82
C LEU A 57 -2.26 20.69 -17.22
N LEU A 58 -3.56 20.58 -17.46
CA LEU A 58 -4.13 20.22 -18.77
C LEU A 58 -3.82 21.28 -19.84
N ASN A 59 -3.88 22.56 -19.48
CA ASN A 59 -3.50 23.65 -20.40
C ASN A 59 -2.01 23.58 -20.78
N ILE A 60 -1.14 23.29 -19.80
CA ILE A 60 0.30 23.09 -20.07
C ILE A 60 0.51 21.86 -20.96
N LEU A 61 -0.18 20.76 -20.70
CA LEU A 61 -0.13 19.54 -21.52
C LEU A 61 -0.56 19.83 -22.97
N ALA A 62 -1.67 20.52 -23.18
CA ALA A 62 -2.17 20.90 -24.49
C ALA A 62 -1.18 21.80 -25.25
N ASN A 63 -0.60 22.79 -24.58
CA ASN A 63 0.36 23.71 -25.19
C ASN A 63 1.69 23.05 -25.54
N LYS A 64 2.12 22.06 -24.74
CA LYS A 64 3.35 21.31 -24.98
C LYS A 64 3.14 20.10 -25.90
N HIS A 65 1.91 19.78 -26.33
CA HIS A 65 1.58 18.61 -27.16
C HIS A 65 2.37 18.55 -28.49
N HIS A 66 2.88 19.67 -29.00
CA HIS A 66 3.72 19.69 -30.21
C HIS A 66 5.22 19.44 -29.94
N ASN A 67 5.68 19.60 -28.70
CA ASN A 67 7.11 19.50 -28.32
C ASN A 67 7.40 18.39 -27.30
N LEU A 68 6.36 17.78 -26.72
CA LEU A 68 6.47 16.56 -25.93
C LEU A 68 6.29 15.36 -26.85
N PRO A 69 7.03 14.27 -26.63
CA PRO A 69 6.61 12.98 -27.16
C PRO A 69 5.28 12.63 -26.47
N VAL A 70 4.14 12.97 -27.06
CA VAL A 70 2.84 12.50 -26.58
C VAL A 70 2.67 11.06 -27.04
N ASP A 71 3.55 10.22 -26.51
CA ASP A 71 3.63 8.78 -26.74
C ASP A 71 2.77 7.99 -25.75
N ILE A 72 1.98 8.71 -24.93
CA ILE A 72 1.12 8.17 -23.88
C ILE A 72 -0.32 8.34 -24.35
N VAL A 73 -0.99 7.22 -24.64
CA VAL A 73 -2.37 7.19 -25.17
C VAL A 73 -3.37 7.82 -24.20
N GLN A 74 -3.13 7.70 -22.89
CA GLN A 74 -3.94 8.31 -21.85
C GLN A 74 -3.95 9.84 -21.97
N TYR A 75 -2.83 10.48 -22.31
CA TYR A 75 -2.76 11.93 -22.46
C TYR A 75 -3.60 12.40 -23.65
N ALA A 76 -3.51 11.71 -24.78
CA ALA A 76 -4.33 11.98 -25.94
C ALA A 76 -5.83 11.82 -25.61
N ALA A 77 -6.22 10.72 -24.96
CA ALA A 77 -7.60 10.49 -24.54
C ALA A 77 -8.13 11.57 -23.58
N ILE A 78 -7.29 12.02 -22.64
CA ILE A 78 -7.64 13.07 -21.68
C ILE A 78 -7.85 14.42 -22.38
N LEU A 79 -7.04 14.76 -23.38
CA LEU A 79 -7.17 16.02 -24.12
C LEU A 79 -8.45 16.08 -24.97
N GLU A 80 -9.02 14.93 -25.35
CA GLU A 80 -10.35 14.88 -26.00
C GLU A 80 -11.50 15.21 -25.04
N LYS A 81 -11.32 14.92 -23.73
CA LYS A 81 -12.35 15.10 -22.70
C LYS A 81 -11.76 15.66 -21.39
N PRO A 82 -11.15 16.86 -21.40
CA PRO A 82 -10.39 17.38 -20.26
C PRO A 82 -11.28 17.59 -19.02
N GLN A 83 -12.53 18.03 -19.21
CA GLN A 83 -13.47 18.24 -18.12
C GLN A 83 -13.82 16.93 -17.38
N LEU A 84 -13.96 15.82 -18.12
CA LEU A 84 -14.24 14.53 -17.50
C LEU A 84 -13.04 13.99 -16.72
N PHE A 85 -11.82 14.28 -17.15
CA PHE A 85 -10.63 13.93 -16.37
C PHE A 85 -10.58 14.71 -15.04
N VAL A 86 -10.93 16.01 -15.05
CA VAL A 86 -11.06 16.80 -13.81
C VAL A 86 -12.12 16.19 -12.88
N GLU A 87 -13.30 15.85 -13.41
CA GLU A 87 -14.37 15.16 -12.67
C GLU A 87 -13.86 13.83 -12.08
N ARG A 88 -13.12 13.05 -12.88
CA ARG A 88 -12.57 11.75 -12.48
C ARG A 88 -11.56 11.87 -11.34
N CYS A 89 -10.66 12.86 -11.38
CA CYS A 89 -9.70 13.11 -10.30
C CYS A 89 -10.39 13.42 -8.97
N GLN A 90 -11.49 14.18 -9.01
CA GLN A 90 -12.29 14.50 -7.82
C GLN A 90 -12.99 13.25 -7.27
N LEU A 91 -13.58 12.43 -8.15
CA LEU A 91 -14.25 11.18 -7.76
C LEU A 91 -13.27 10.12 -7.21
N ALA A 92 -12.06 10.05 -7.75
CA ALA A 92 -11.08 9.02 -7.40
C ALA A 92 -10.76 8.98 -5.90
N ILE A 93 -10.67 10.14 -5.25
CA ILE A 93 -10.39 10.23 -3.81
C ILE A 93 -11.52 9.57 -3.00
N HIS A 94 -12.78 9.86 -3.34
CA HIS A 94 -13.94 9.28 -2.66
C HIS A 94 -14.04 7.77 -2.89
N GLN A 95 -13.75 7.31 -4.11
CA GLN A 95 -13.77 5.89 -4.45
C GLN A 95 -12.69 5.09 -3.70
N ILE A 96 -11.50 5.66 -3.52
CA ILE A 96 -10.39 4.97 -2.84
C ILE A 96 -10.66 4.77 -1.34
N VAL A 97 -11.39 5.69 -0.71
CA VAL A 97 -11.74 5.54 0.71
C VAL A 97 -12.99 4.70 0.91
N ASN A 98 -13.90 4.62 -0.07
CA ASN A 98 -15.07 3.75 0.02
C ASN A 98 -14.65 2.28 -0.08
N GLN A 99 -14.80 1.53 1.00
CA GLN A 99 -14.31 0.15 1.08
C GLN A 99 -15.20 -0.83 0.30
N ALA A 100 -16.41 -0.40 -0.08
CA ALA A 100 -17.30 -1.18 -0.93
C ALA A 100 -16.96 -1.08 -2.44
N THR A 101 -16.03 -0.20 -2.83
CA THR A 101 -15.62 -0.04 -4.23
C THR A 101 -15.06 -1.34 -4.78
N ASP A 102 -15.52 -1.75 -5.97
CA ASP A 102 -15.02 -2.97 -6.60
C ASP A 102 -13.57 -2.82 -7.09
N VAL A 103 -12.94 -3.94 -7.40
CA VAL A 103 -11.52 -3.99 -7.77
C VAL A 103 -11.17 -3.15 -9.02
N ARG A 104 -12.07 -3.05 -10.02
CA ARG A 104 -11.81 -2.32 -11.26
C ARG A 104 -12.02 -0.82 -11.09
N ASP A 105 -13.05 -0.41 -10.37
CA ASP A 105 -13.25 1.00 -10.04
C ASP A 105 -12.15 1.53 -9.13
N TYR A 106 -11.71 0.71 -8.16
CA TYR A 106 -10.57 1.00 -7.32
C TYR A 106 -9.29 1.16 -8.13
N PHE A 107 -9.02 0.24 -9.08
CA PHE A 107 -7.93 0.38 -10.04
C PHE A 107 -8.04 1.68 -10.84
N GLY A 108 -9.22 1.97 -11.39
CA GLY A 108 -9.46 3.16 -12.19
C GLY A 108 -9.16 4.44 -11.42
N ALA A 109 -9.55 4.50 -10.15
CA ALA A 109 -9.28 5.64 -9.27
C ALA A 109 -7.77 5.81 -9.03
N LEU A 110 -7.06 4.71 -8.72
CA LEU A 110 -5.62 4.74 -8.52
C LEU A 110 -4.88 5.13 -9.81
N GLU A 111 -5.28 4.59 -10.96
CA GLU A 111 -4.70 4.91 -12.27
C GLU A 111 -4.91 6.39 -12.62
N THR A 112 -6.10 6.96 -12.37
CA THR A 112 -6.35 8.40 -12.51
C THR A 112 -5.35 9.23 -11.71
N LEU A 113 -5.15 8.90 -10.43
CA LEU A 113 -4.22 9.63 -9.57
C LEU A 113 -2.75 9.40 -9.98
N SER A 114 -2.40 8.20 -10.45
CA SER A 114 -1.07 7.91 -10.99
C SER A 114 -0.78 8.71 -12.27
N ILE A 115 -1.75 8.84 -13.18
CA ILE A 115 -1.66 9.70 -14.36
C ILE A 115 -1.46 11.15 -13.95
N LEU A 116 -2.25 11.64 -12.98
CA LEU A 116 -2.12 13.00 -12.49
C LEU A 116 -0.72 13.26 -11.90
N CYS A 117 -0.20 12.35 -11.08
CA CYS A 117 1.15 12.43 -10.53
C CYS A 117 2.23 12.44 -11.63
N LYS A 118 2.07 11.62 -12.66
CA LYS A 118 2.98 11.58 -13.82
C LYS A 118 2.97 12.91 -14.58
N MET A 119 1.79 13.49 -14.81
CA MET A 119 1.66 14.82 -15.44
C MET A 119 2.34 15.90 -14.59
N TYR A 120 2.14 15.90 -13.27
CA TYR A 120 2.84 16.82 -12.37
C TYR A 120 4.36 16.67 -12.44
N SER A 121 4.85 15.43 -12.45
CA SER A 121 6.28 15.11 -12.54
C SER A 121 6.90 15.66 -13.83
N GLU A 122 6.25 15.46 -14.97
CA GLU A 122 6.80 15.83 -16.28
C GLU A 122 6.64 17.32 -16.61
N LEU A 123 5.57 17.95 -16.11
CA LEU A 123 5.19 19.31 -16.54
C LEU A 123 5.57 20.39 -15.54
N ILE A 124 5.62 20.07 -14.24
CA ILE A 124 5.82 21.04 -13.15
C ILE A 124 7.10 20.74 -12.36
N TYR A 125 7.29 19.47 -11.95
CA TYR A 125 8.31 19.10 -10.97
C TYR A 125 9.59 18.52 -11.55
N PHE A 126 9.72 18.42 -12.87
CA PHE A 126 10.90 17.86 -13.51
C PHE A 126 12.20 18.47 -12.96
N PRO A 127 13.21 17.66 -12.55
CA PRO A 127 13.36 16.22 -12.77
C PRO A 127 12.75 15.31 -11.66
N HIS A 128 12.03 15.87 -10.69
CA HIS A 128 11.46 15.10 -9.58
C HIS A 128 10.24 14.29 -10.02
N THR A 129 10.13 13.06 -9.50
CA THR A 129 9.00 12.18 -9.74
C THR A 129 8.08 12.17 -8.53
N LEU A 130 6.83 12.57 -8.73
CA LEU A 130 5.74 12.46 -7.76
C LEU A 130 5.00 11.13 -7.96
N THR A 131 4.68 10.45 -6.88
CA THR A 131 3.95 9.18 -6.88
C THR A 131 2.85 9.19 -5.82
N ILE A 132 1.79 8.42 -6.06
CA ILE A 132 0.69 8.27 -5.08
C ILE A 132 1.13 7.49 -3.84
N SER A 133 2.18 6.67 -3.92
CA SER A 133 2.61 5.84 -2.79
C SER A 133 3.60 6.54 -1.88
N ASP A 134 4.64 7.14 -2.45
CA ASP A 134 5.79 7.62 -1.68
C ASP A 134 5.92 9.16 -1.73
N GLY A 135 5.05 9.84 -2.47
CA GLY A 135 5.15 11.27 -2.70
C GLY A 135 6.28 11.52 -3.69
N PHE A 136 7.14 12.50 -3.44
CA PHE A 136 8.35 12.67 -4.25
C PHE A 136 9.37 11.56 -3.99
N ALA A 137 9.81 10.90 -5.06
CA ALA A 137 10.84 9.86 -5.05
C ALA A 137 12.23 10.48 -4.80
N LEU A 138 12.54 10.74 -3.53
CA LEU A 138 13.79 11.37 -3.07
C LEU A 138 14.70 10.34 -2.38
N ASN A 139 16.01 10.63 -2.33
CA ASN A 139 16.94 9.85 -1.51
C ASN A 139 16.73 10.18 -0.02
N GLN A 140 16.08 9.26 0.68
CA GLN A 140 15.70 9.40 2.09
C GLN A 140 16.29 8.27 2.96
N THR A 141 17.43 7.71 2.54
CA THR A 141 18.17 6.68 3.30
C THR A 141 19.48 7.21 3.91
N SER A 142 19.84 8.47 3.63
CA SER A 142 21.08 9.11 4.10
C SER A 142 20.77 10.42 4.82
N SER A 143 21.14 10.52 6.10
CA SER A 143 21.03 11.77 6.86
C SER A 143 21.84 12.91 6.22
N GLN A 144 23.02 12.59 5.68
CA GLN A 144 23.90 13.55 5.02
C GLN A 144 23.26 14.14 3.76
N GLU A 145 22.71 13.28 2.89
CA GLU A 145 22.05 13.72 1.66
C GLU A 145 20.81 14.58 1.98
N MET A 146 20.00 14.15 2.95
CA MET A 146 18.83 14.94 3.34
C MET A 146 19.25 16.30 3.91
N LEU A 147 20.22 16.33 4.83
CA LEU A 147 20.65 17.59 5.44
C LEU A 147 21.23 18.57 4.41
N ALA A 148 22.05 18.07 3.47
CA ALA A 148 22.65 18.89 2.42
C ALA A 148 21.62 19.50 1.46
N ASN A 149 20.50 18.80 1.23
CA ASN A 149 19.57 19.12 0.14
C ASN A 149 18.21 19.69 0.61
N CYS A 150 17.82 19.50 1.87
CA CYS A 150 16.46 19.80 2.35
C CYS A 150 16.04 21.28 2.24
N MET A 151 17.00 22.21 2.23
CA MET A 151 16.74 23.66 2.09
C MET A 151 17.08 24.20 0.68
N ILE A 152 17.29 23.32 -0.30
CA ILE A 152 17.62 23.71 -1.68
C ILE A 152 16.39 23.49 -2.58
N PRO A 153 15.77 24.55 -3.16
CA PRO A 153 14.52 24.41 -3.94
C PRO A 153 14.61 23.44 -5.12
N SER A 154 15.77 23.33 -5.78
CA SER A 154 15.97 22.41 -6.91
C SER A 154 16.11 20.95 -6.48
N GLN A 155 16.37 20.67 -5.20
CA GLN A 155 16.56 19.32 -4.66
C GLN A 155 15.40 18.86 -3.76
N ASN A 156 14.73 19.81 -3.08
CA ASN A 156 13.57 19.54 -2.26
C ASN A 156 12.30 20.13 -2.90
N PRO A 157 11.52 19.33 -3.66
CA PRO A 157 10.29 19.79 -4.30
C PRO A 157 9.17 20.15 -3.31
N TYR A 158 9.29 19.77 -2.02
CA TYR A 158 8.34 20.19 -0.98
C TYR A 158 8.61 21.59 -0.43
N LEU A 159 9.80 22.15 -0.64
CA LEU A 159 10.26 23.34 0.10
C LEU A 159 9.34 24.54 -0.08
N LYS A 160 8.86 24.80 -1.29
CA LYS A 160 7.92 25.89 -1.55
C LYS A 160 6.65 25.78 -0.71
N PHE A 161 6.05 24.59 -0.67
CA PHE A 161 4.86 24.33 0.16
C PHE A 161 5.17 24.50 1.65
N LEU A 162 6.34 24.02 2.10
CA LEU A 162 6.76 24.19 3.49
C LEU A 162 6.89 25.67 3.88
N GLU A 163 7.49 26.48 3.02
CA GLU A 163 7.66 27.92 3.23
C GLU A 163 6.32 28.67 3.29
N GLU A 164 5.36 28.29 2.44
CA GLU A 164 4.06 28.95 2.32
C GLU A 164 3.08 28.51 3.43
N GLU A 165 3.05 27.23 3.80
CA GLU A 165 1.98 26.65 4.63
C GLU A 165 2.45 26.15 6.00
N VAL A 166 3.67 25.62 6.14
CA VAL A 166 4.11 24.90 7.35
C VAL A 166 5.00 25.75 8.25
N PHE A 167 6.02 26.41 7.69
CA PHE A 167 6.96 27.24 8.44
C PHE A 167 6.29 28.38 9.21
N PRO A 168 5.24 29.06 8.69
CA PRO A 168 4.51 30.07 9.45
C PRO A 168 3.86 29.51 10.72
N VAL A 169 3.30 28.29 10.68
CA VAL A 169 2.71 27.61 11.84
C VAL A 169 3.80 27.28 12.87
N ILE A 170 4.94 26.73 12.42
CA ILE A 170 6.09 26.42 13.28
C ILE A 170 6.58 27.68 14.00
N LEU A 171 6.79 28.77 13.26
CA LEU A 171 7.28 30.03 13.80
C LEU A 171 6.32 30.63 14.83
N SER A 172 5.02 30.60 14.53
CA SER A 172 3.97 31.14 15.42
C SER A 172 3.88 30.39 16.75
N ASN A 173 4.12 29.07 16.74
CA ASN A 173 4.04 28.23 17.93
C ASN A 173 5.34 28.22 18.77
N ASN A 174 6.48 28.61 18.18
CA ASN A 174 7.77 28.77 18.84
C ASN A 174 8.11 27.60 19.81
N PRO A 175 8.16 26.34 19.33
CA PRO A 175 8.20 25.16 20.18
C PRO A 175 9.49 25.06 21.00
N ASP A 176 9.40 24.58 22.23
CA ASP A 176 10.54 24.16 23.05
C ASP A 176 10.87 22.67 22.85
N LEU A 177 9.85 21.87 22.58
CA LEU A 177 9.94 20.43 22.36
C LEU A 177 9.15 20.07 21.10
N VAL A 178 9.77 19.32 20.20
CA VAL A 178 9.21 18.92 18.92
C VAL A 178 9.19 17.40 18.85
N TRP A 179 8.01 16.85 18.58
CA TRP A 179 7.78 15.44 18.31
C TRP A 179 7.71 15.25 16.79
N LEU A 180 8.75 14.69 16.19
CA LEU A 180 8.78 14.34 14.77
C LEU A 180 8.26 12.90 14.62
N HIS A 181 7.04 12.77 14.08
CA HIS A 181 6.36 11.48 13.95
C HIS A 181 6.75 10.76 12.67
N GLY A 182 6.98 9.46 12.77
CA GLY A 182 7.17 8.59 11.61
C GLY A 182 8.62 8.52 11.11
N ARG A 183 8.77 8.16 9.84
CA ARG A 183 10.07 8.10 9.17
C ARG A 183 10.65 9.50 9.02
N ILE A 184 11.98 9.62 9.16
CA ILE A 184 12.70 10.85 8.83
C ILE A 184 12.76 10.99 7.31
N THR A 185 12.19 12.07 6.79
CA THR A 185 12.07 12.36 5.37
C THR A 185 12.74 13.68 5.00
N MET A 186 12.82 13.99 3.70
CA MET A 186 13.34 15.28 3.23
C MET A 186 12.54 16.47 3.79
N SER A 187 11.22 16.34 3.90
CA SER A 187 10.36 17.40 4.42
C SER A 187 10.55 17.61 5.92
N THR A 188 10.62 16.53 6.72
CA THR A 188 10.84 16.67 8.17
C THR A 188 12.23 17.15 8.50
N MET A 189 13.24 16.78 7.68
CA MET A 189 14.60 17.34 7.80
C MET A 189 14.58 18.85 7.56
N ALA A 190 13.90 19.33 6.52
CA ALA A 190 13.75 20.77 6.26
C ALA A 190 13.06 21.49 7.43
N MET A 191 11.98 20.92 7.98
CA MET A 191 11.30 21.47 9.16
C MET A 191 12.22 21.53 10.38
N ALA A 192 12.99 20.47 10.65
CA ALA A 192 13.91 20.41 11.78
C ALA A 192 15.06 21.43 11.63
N VAL A 193 15.64 21.57 10.43
CA VAL A 193 16.64 22.60 10.12
C VAL A 193 16.06 24.01 10.31
N TYR A 194 14.84 24.24 9.82
CA TYR A 194 14.14 25.52 10.01
C TYR A 194 13.93 25.85 11.49
N ILE A 195 13.52 24.86 12.30
CA ILE A 195 13.37 25.02 13.75
C ILE A 195 14.70 25.35 14.41
N LYS A 196 15.75 24.55 14.20
CA LYS A 196 17.07 24.78 14.83
C LYS A 196 17.68 26.12 14.42
N LYS A 197 17.41 26.61 13.19
CA LYS A 197 17.83 27.95 12.76
C LYS A 197 17.17 29.07 13.54
N ASN A 198 15.88 28.95 13.84
CA ASN A 198 15.10 29.99 14.54
C ASN A 198 15.15 29.86 16.07
N LYS A 199 15.31 28.63 16.58
CA LYS A 199 15.42 28.30 18.00
C LYS A 199 16.38 27.12 18.21
N PRO A 200 17.69 27.39 18.29
CA PRO A 200 18.71 26.35 18.49
C PRO A 200 18.50 25.49 19.74
N THR A 201 17.83 26.04 20.76
CA THR A 201 17.55 25.38 22.04
C THR A 201 16.33 24.46 22.02
N ALA A 202 15.54 24.43 20.94
CA ALA A 202 14.40 23.54 20.83
C ALA A 202 14.88 22.09 20.80
N HIS A 203 14.29 21.22 21.63
CA HIS A 203 14.58 19.79 21.65
C HIS A 203 13.73 19.06 20.61
N ILE A 204 14.34 18.39 19.64
CA ILE A 204 13.67 17.64 18.58
C ILE A 204 13.85 16.15 18.84
N SER A 205 12.73 15.44 19.01
CA SER A 205 12.70 14.01 19.27
C SER A 205 11.92 13.27 18.18
N VAL A 206 12.51 12.21 17.61
CA VAL A 206 11.83 11.34 16.65
C VAL A 206 11.04 10.27 17.40
N VAL A 207 9.76 10.10 17.05
CA VAL A 207 8.81 9.20 17.73
C VAL A 207 7.94 8.47 16.71
N ASN A 208 7.29 7.37 17.11
CA ASN A 208 6.34 6.63 16.27
C ASN A 208 6.91 6.25 14.89
N HIS A 209 8.22 5.99 14.82
CA HIS A 209 8.91 5.73 13.55
C HIS A 209 8.68 4.31 13.03
N SER A 210 8.26 3.37 13.86
CA SER A 210 8.16 1.95 13.47
C SER A 210 6.87 1.66 12.70
N SER A 211 7.02 0.98 11.57
CA SER A 211 5.96 0.37 10.78
C SER A 211 6.31 -1.10 10.51
N GLU A 212 5.50 -1.77 9.69
CA GLU A 212 5.80 -3.13 9.22
C GLU A 212 7.11 -3.21 8.43
N TYR A 213 7.44 -2.16 7.68
CA TYR A 213 8.57 -2.13 6.73
C TYR A 213 9.74 -1.25 7.17
N TYR A 214 9.56 -0.41 8.18
CA TYR A 214 10.56 0.57 8.61
C TYR A 214 10.67 0.63 10.13
N SER A 215 11.88 0.72 10.68
CA SER A 215 12.08 0.88 12.13
C SER A 215 13.51 1.29 12.46
N LEU A 216 13.68 2.40 13.18
CA LEU A 216 14.98 2.83 13.70
C LEU A 216 15.55 1.85 14.76
N ASN A 217 14.70 1.03 15.39
CA ASN A 217 15.13 -0.03 16.32
C ASN A 217 16.06 -1.06 15.65
N LYS A 218 15.93 -1.26 14.33
CA LYS A 218 16.76 -2.24 13.59
C LYS A 218 18.15 -1.71 13.22
N ILE A 219 18.39 -0.40 13.37
CA ILE A 219 19.62 0.26 12.90
C ILE A 219 20.32 1.07 13.98
N THR A 220 20.11 0.76 15.26
CA THR A 220 20.70 1.55 16.36
C THR A 220 22.22 1.63 16.26
N SER A 221 22.90 0.56 15.83
CA SER A 221 24.34 0.55 15.57
C SER A 221 24.79 1.61 14.55
N HIS A 222 24.00 1.84 13.49
CA HIS A 222 24.24 2.90 12.51
C HIS A 222 23.95 4.29 13.09
N LEU A 223 22.90 4.42 13.91
CA LEU A 223 22.50 5.67 14.55
C LEU A 223 23.54 6.18 15.54
N MET A 224 24.19 5.30 16.29
CA MET A 224 25.25 5.67 17.25
C MET A 224 26.44 6.39 16.60
N GLY A 225 26.67 6.18 15.30
CA GLY A 225 27.69 6.89 14.52
C GLY A 225 27.20 8.13 13.77
N ASN A 226 25.90 8.44 13.85
CA ASN A 226 25.25 9.40 12.96
C ASN A 226 25.24 10.84 13.49
N GLN A 227 26.44 11.38 13.65
CA GLN A 227 26.66 12.77 14.08
C GLN A 227 25.96 13.80 13.19
N THR A 228 25.80 13.50 11.90
CA THR A 228 25.09 14.38 10.97
C THR A 228 23.60 14.45 11.25
N LEU A 229 22.96 13.36 11.68
CA LEU A 229 21.57 13.40 12.10
C LEU A 229 21.42 14.14 13.44
N PHE A 230 22.26 13.80 14.42
CA PHE A 230 22.23 14.38 15.77
C PHE A 230 22.75 15.83 15.87
N SER A 231 23.24 16.40 14.78
CA SER A 231 23.47 17.86 14.69
C SER A 231 22.18 18.65 14.54
N ILE A 232 21.08 17.99 14.15
CA ILE A 232 19.77 18.59 13.92
C ILE A 232 18.72 18.06 14.90
N ILE A 233 18.73 16.77 15.24
CA ILE A 233 17.81 16.20 16.23
C ILE A 233 18.54 15.92 17.56
N ASP A 234 17.80 15.87 18.66
CA ASP A 234 18.36 15.71 20.00
C ASP A 234 18.14 14.31 20.56
N SER A 235 17.09 13.60 20.11
CA SER A 235 16.79 12.24 20.58
C SER A 235 15.90 11.44 19.63
N ILE A 236 15.87 10.13 19.85
CA ILE A 236 14.99 9.17 19.18
C ILE A 236 14.37 8.29 20.26
N VAL A 237 13.04 8.27 20.33
CA VAL A 237 12.29 7.33 21.17
C VAL A 237 12.13 6.03 20.41
N LEU A 238 12.61 4.94 21.00
CA LEU A 238 12.64 3.59 20.45
C LEU A 238 11.30 2.87 20.73
N GLU A 239 11.25 1.96 21.70
CA GLU A 239 10.06 1.22 22.11
C GLU A 239 9.22 1.92 23.21
N GLU A 240 7.99 1.44 23.45
CA GLU A 240 7.04 1.99 24.43
C GLU A 240 6.92 3.52 24.33
N THR A 241 6.52 4.00 23.15
CA THR A 241 6.66 5.41 22.78
C THR A 241 5.92 6.34 23.74
N ASN A 242 4.67 6.04 24.11
CA ASN A 242 3.87 6.90 25.00
C ASN A 242 4.50 7.07 26.41
N PRO A 243 4.79 5.99 27.18
CA PRO A 243 5.49 6.13 28.46
C PRO A 243 6.83 6.88 28.37
N THR A 244 7.60 6.62 27.32
CA THR A 244 8.92 7.24 27.12
C THR A 244 8.81 8.72 26.80
N MET A 245 7.88 9.12 25.93
CA MET A 245 7.57 10.52 25.62
C MET A 245 7.18 11.30 26.88
N VAL A 246 6.32 10.72 27.75
CA VAL A 246 5.92 11.35 29.01
C VAL A 246 7.11 11.59 29.93
N LYS A 247 7.99 10.59 30.09
CA LYS A 247 9.21 10.71 30.92
C LYS A 247 10.19 11.74 30.35
N LEU A 248 10.40 11.74 29.03
CA LEU A 248 11.26 12.71 28.34
C LEU A 248 10.77 14.13 28.53
N ARG A 249 9.48 14.38 28.29
CA ARG A 249 8.84 15.68 28.53
C ARG A 249 9.02 16.16 29.97
N GLN A 250 8.85 15.26 30.95
CA GLN A 250 9.03 15.60 32.36
C GLN A 250 10.48 15.93 32.71
N ALA A 251 11.44 15.17 32.18
CA ALA A 251 12.86 15.40 32.40
C ALA A 251 13.31 16.75 31.81
N LEU A 252 12.92 17.04 30.57
CA LEU A 252 13.22 18.31 29.90
C LEU A 252 12.61 19.51 30.63
N ALA A 253 11.34 19.41 31.06
CA ALA A 253 10.68 20.47 31.82
C ALA A 253 11.35 20.78 33.17
N LYS A 254 12.07 19.81 33.75
CA LYS A 254 12.76 19.93 35.03
C LYS A 254 14.28 20.11 34.89
N GLY A 255 14.82 20.12 33.67
CA GLY A 255 16.27 20.14 33.43
C GLY A 255 17.02 18.92 34.00
N GLN A 256 16.37 17.75 34.01
CA GLN A 256 16.94 16.50 34.53
C GLN A 256 17.74 15.73 33.47
N SER A 257 18.68 14.89 33.92
CA SER A 257 19.43 13.97 33.04
C SER A 257 18.49 13.02 32.28
N LEU A 258 18.84 12.74 31.02
CA LEU A 258 18.12 11.81 30.16
C LEU A 258 18.60 10.35 30.30
N GLU A 259 19.71 10.09 31.01
CA GLU A 259 20.38 8.79 31.12
C GLU A 259 19.51 7.66 31.69
N PHE A 260 18.50 8.00 32.50
CA PHE A 260 17.62 7.01 33.15
C PHE A 260 16.31 6.75 32.40
N ILE A 261 16.12 7.40 31.25
CA ILE A 261 14.93 7.23 30.43
C ILE A 261 15.16 6.03 29.50
N LYS A 262 14.55 4.89 29.82
CA LYS A 262 14.60 3.69 28.97
C LYS A 262 14.09 3.97 27.55
N ASN A 263 14.49 3.14 26.59
CA ASN A 263 14.05 3.21 25.18
C ASN A 263 14.39 4.55 24.50
N LEU A 264 15.53 5.16 24.83
CA LEU A 264 15.92 6.47 24.32
C LEU A 264 17.33 6.42 23.74
N ILE A 265 17.50 6.96 22.52
CA ILE A 265 18.79 7.41 22.03
C ILE A 265 18.81 8.94 22.13
N PHE A 266 19.88 9.54 22.64
CA PHE A 266 20.03 10.99 22.72
C PHE A 266 21.47 11.42 22.53
N VAL A 267 21.68 12.66 22.13
CA VAL A 267 23.01 13.29 22.09
C VAL A 267 23.23 14.15 23.33
N ASP A 268 24.37 13.95 24.00
CA ASP A 268 24.83 14.89 25.03
C ASP A 268 25.59 16.03 24.35
N HIS A 269 24.97 17.20 24.29
CA HIS A 269 25.55 18.38 23.64
C HIS A 269 26.82 18.91 24.32
N ASN A 270 27.10 18.54 25.57
CA ASN A 270 28.34 18.94 26.23
C ASN A 270 29.54 18.14 25.72
N SER A 271 29.34 16.84 25.49
CA SER A 271 30.41 15.93 25.07
C SER A 271 30.38 15.60 23.58
N GLY A 272 29.27 15.86 22.88
CA GLY A 272 29.01 15.43 21.50
C GLY A 272 28.77 13.93 21.35
N HIS A 273 28.68 13.18 22.45
CA HIS A 273 28.49 11.73 22.42
C HIS A 273 27.02 11.37 22.27
N ILE A 274 26.75 10.35 21.45
CA ILE A 274 25.43 9.77 21.31
C ILE A 274 25.34 8.61 22.30
N HIS A 275 24.27 8.58 23.08
CA HIS A 275 23.99 7.57 24.10
C HIS A 275 22.74 6.77 23.71
N GLN A 276 22.79 5.46 23.87
CA GLN A 276 21.62 4.59 23.82
C GLN A 276 21.34 4.07 25.22
N ASN A 277 20.20 4.43 25.78
CA ASN A 277 19.75 3.90 27.06
C ASN A 277 19.21 2.47 26.88
N PRO A 278 19.22 1.64 27.95
CA PRO A 278 18.69 0.29 27.91
C PRO A 278 17.21 0.23 27.51
N TYR A 279 16.82 -0.89 26.89
CA TYR A 279 15.42 -1.18 26.60
C TYR A 279 14.62 -1.47 27.89
N SER A 280 13.31 -1.23 27.84
CA SER A 280 12.34 -1.76 28.81
C SER A 280 11.86 -3.14 28.34
N SER A 281 11.64 -4.09 29.25
CA SER A 281 11.08 -5.38 28.88
C SER A 281 9.60 -5.24 28.50
N LEU A 282 9.20 -5.84 27.38
CA LEU A 282 7.83 -5.86 26.81
C LEU A 282 6.74 -6.50 27.71
N SER A 283 6.94 -6.59 29.03
CA SER A 283 6.02 -7.21 29.99
C SER A 283 4.63 -6.55 30.12
N SER A 284 4.35 -5.48 29.36
CA SER A 284 3.15 -4.66 29.50
C SER A 284 2.35 -4.40 28.22
N VAL A 285 2.67 -5.04 27.08
CA VAL A 285 1.91 -4.80 25.84
C VAL A 285 0.52 -5.41 25.87
N THR A 286 -0.46 -4.64 25.43
CA THR A 286 -1.87 -4.98 25.41
C THR A 286 -2.42 -5.00 23.99
N PHE A 287 -3.64 -5.51 23.83
CA PHE A 287 -4.36 -5.45 22.55
C PHE A 287 -4.53 -4.00 22.05
N ASP A 288 -4.76 -3.06 22.98
CA ASP A 288 -5.01 -1.65 22.68
C ASP A 288 -3.76 -0.95 22.13
N ASP A 289 -2.55 -1.38 22.51
CA ASP A 289 -1.29 -0.81 22.03
C ASP A 289 -1.03 -1.07 20.53
N TYR A 290 -1.64 -2.13 20.00
CA TYR A 290 -1.53 -2.50 18.58
C TYR A 290 -2.84 -2.31 17.81
N LEU A 291 -3.82 -1.63 18.42
CA LEU A 291 -5.09 -1.33 17.79
C LEU A 291 -4.96 -0.10 16.89
N ASN A 292 -5.16 -0.31 15.59
CA ASN A 292 -5.19 0.76 14.60
C ASN A 292 -6.62 0.93 14.07
N THR A 293 -7.30 1.96 14.55
CA THR A 293 -8.64 2.35 14.12
C THR A 293 -8.60 3.48 13.09
N ARG A 294 -9.60 3.50 12.21
CA ARG A 294 -9.78 4.56 11.21
C ARG A 294 -10.87 5.55 11.65
N PRO A 295 -10.71 6.85 11.34
CA PRO A 295 -11.76 7.83 11.59
C PRO A 295 -12.93 7.63 10.64
N ARG A 296 -14.10 8.14 11.03
CA ARG A 296 -15.26 8.19 10.13
C ARG A 296 -15.05 9.28 9.11
N SER A 297 -15.04 8.92 7.84
CA SER A 297 -14.71 9.85 6.75
C SER A 297 -15.78 9.95 5.66
N LEU A 298 -16.81 9.10 5.68
CA LEU A 298 -17.89 9.11 4.72
C LEU A 298 -19.27 9.25 5.41
N PRO A 299 -20.25 9.92 4.79
CA PRO A 299 -21.64 9.90 5.25
C PRO A 299 -22.29 8.52 4.99
N ASN A 300 -23.13 8.05 5.92
CA ASN A 300 -23.82 6.76 5.80
C ASN A 300 -24.88 6.77 4.68
N ASN A 301 -24.63 6.05 3.58
CA ASN A 301 -25.67 5.62 2.63
C ASN A 301 -25.67 4.10 2.50
N ALA A 302 -26.78 3.52 2.05
CA ALA A 302 -27.08 2.08 2.13
C ALA A 302 -26.13 1.11 1.37
N THR A 303 -25.20 1.61 0.54
CA THR A 303 -24.27 0.79 -0.26
C THR A 303 -22.79 1.07 0.04
N HIS A 304 -22.47 1.86 1.07
CA HIS A 304 -21.09 2.20 1.43
C HIS A 304 -20.61 1.40 2.64
N ILE A 305 -19.33 1.00 2.63
CA ILE A 305 -18.62 0.53 3.82
C ILE A 305 -17.62 1.64 4.20
N ASP A 306 -17.82 2.24 5.36
CA ASP A 306 -16.94 3.31 5.84
C ASP A 306 -15.59 2.71 6.29
N PRO A 307 -14.45 3.35 6.01
CA PRO A 307 -13.15 2.99 6.59
C PRO A 307 -13.20 2.71 8.09
N TYR A 308 -14.06 3.42 8.83
CA TYR A 308 -14.35 3.22 10.24
C TYR A 308 -14.84 1.79 10.56
N GLU A 309 -15.53 1.09 9.68
CA GLU A 309 -15.96 -0.29 9.98
C GLU A 309 -14.79 -1.29 9.97
N ILE A 310 -13.63 -0.87 9.47
CA ILE A 310 -12.40 -1.68 9.34
C ILE A 310 -11.36 -1.27 10.38
N LEU A 311 -10.70 -2.25 10.98
CA LEU A 311 -9.52 -2.03 11.82
C LEU A 311 -8.42 -3.05 11.58
N SER A 312 -7.21 -2.70 11.99
CA SER A 312 -6.09 -3.64 12.10
C SER A 312 -5.69 -3.76 13.57
N ALA A 313 -5.44 -4.97 14.05
CA ALA A 313 -5.01 -5.21 15.42
C ALA A 313 -4.03 -6.39 15.48
N LYS A 314 -3.09 -6.37 16.42
CA LYS A 314 -2.35 -7.59 16.77
C LYS A 314 -3.20 -8.34 17.80
N LEU A 315 -3.77 -9.48 17.42
CA LEU A 315 -4.69 -10.24 18.26
C LEU A 315 -4.00 -10.79 19.51
N PHE A 316 -2.77 -11.27 19.33
CA PHE A 316 -1.92 -11.82 20.37
C PHE A 316 -0.61 -11.02 20.41
N PRO A 317 -0.63 -9.80 20.98
CA PRO A 317 0.57 -8.94 21.06
C PRO A 317 1.74 -9.63 21.76
N GLU A 318 1.44 -10.60 22.61
CA GLU A 318 2.36 -11.42 23.38
C GLU A 318 3.11 -12.45 22.51
N ILE A 319 2.58 -12.78 21.32
CA ILE A 319 3.16 -13.75 20.40
C ILE A 319 4.02 -13.05 19.35
N ILE A 320 5.26 -13.53 19.17
CA ILE A 320 6.11 -13.24 18.01
C ILE A 320 6.06 -14.43 17.03
N CYS A 321 6.62 -14.30 15.82
CA CYS A 321 6.62 -15.41 14.87
C CYS A 321 7.28 -16.66 15.48
N PRO A 322 6.57 -17.79 15.67
CA PRO A 322 7.10 -18.96 16.40
C PRO A 322 8.23 -19.67 15.66
N TRP A 323 8.33 -19.51 14.34
CA TRP A 323 9.38 -20.15 13.53
C TRP A 323 10.77 -19.56 13.78
N ARG A 324 10.88 -18.22 13.84
CA ARG A 324 12.11 -17.42 14.10
C ARG A 324 13.36 -17.76 13.28
N GLN A 325 13.24 -18.59 12.25
CA GLN A 325 14.39 -19.21 11.58
C GLN A 325 14.54 -18.84 10.10
N CYS A 326 13.59 -18.07 9.53
CA CYS A 326 13.67 -17.64 8.14
C CYS A 326 14.91 -16.74 7.93
N THR A 327 15.79 -17.15 7.01
CA THR A 327 17.08 -16.50 6.78
C THR A 327 16.93 -15.02 6.40
N PHE A 328 15.94 -14.69 5.57
CA PHE A 328 15.71 -13.34 5.04
C PHE A 328 14.97 -12.42 6.03
N CYS A 329 14.48 -12.93 7.15
CA CYS A 329 13.45 -12.26 7.93
C CYS A 329 14.04 -11.52 9.14
N GLY A 330 13.90 -10.19 9.18
CA GLY A 330 14.21 -9.34 10.34
C GLY A 330 13.00 -9.01 11.22
N ILE A 331 11.87 -9.72 11.05
CA ILE A 331 10.59 -9.28 11.63
C ILE A 331 10.55 -9.33 13.15
N ASN A 332 11.25 -10.29 13.75
CA ASN A 332 11.32 -10.43 15.20
C ASN A 332 12.31 -9.45 15.83
N SER A 333 13.25 -8.91 15.06
CA SER A 333 14.29 -7.97 15.53
C SER A 333 13.71 -6.60 15.92
N LYS A 334 12.44 -6.34 15.62
CA LYS A 334 11.71 -5.15 16.09
C LYS A 334 11.07 -5.34 17.48
N TYR A 335 11.16 -6.54 18.08
CA TYR A 335 10.63 -6.85 19.41
C TYR A 335 11.78 -7.22 20.35
N HIS A 336 11.98 -6.47 21.43
CA HIS A 336 12.94 -6.83 22.49
C HIS A 336 12.27 -7.61 23.61
N VAL A 337 12.01 -8.91 23.38
CA VAL A 337 11.45 -9.82 24.39
C VAL A 337 12.57 -10.56 25.12
N GLU A 338 12.66 -10.40 26.44
CA GLU A 338 13.61 -11.15 27.27
C GLU A 338 13.14 -12.61 27.47
N GLY A 339 14.00 -13.59 27.16
CA GLY A 339 13.79 -15.01 27.46
C GLY A 339 12.89 -15.80 26.49
N ASN A 340 12.72 -17.11 26.76
CA ASN A 340 11.86 -18.05 26.02
C ASN A 340 10.41 -17.97 26.52
N HIS A 341 9.83 -16.76 26.56
CA HIS A 341 8.53 -16.55 27.18
C HIS A 341 7.41 -16.98 26.22
N ARG A 342 6.79 -18.12 26.51
CA ARG A 342 5.44 -18.45 26.02
C ARG A 342 4.48 -17.71 26.94
N PHE A 343 3.98 -16.56 26.50
CA PHE A 343 2.95 -15.87 27.25
C PHE A 343 1.66 -16.71 27.23
N GLU A 344 1.00 -16.82 28.38
CA GLU A 344 -0.37 -17.30 28.43
C GLU A 344 -1.25 -16.31 27.68
N VAL A 345 -1.99 -16.81 26.68
CA VAL A 345 -2.92 -15.99 25.91
C VAL A 345 -4.28 -16.02 26.59
N ASN A 346 -4.78 -14.86 27.00
CA ASN A 346 -6.14 -14.73 27.50
C ASN A 346 -7.12 -14.45 26.35
N ILE A 347 -7.70 -15.51 25.78
CA ILE A 347 -8.68 -15.38 24.68
C ILE A 347 -9.93 -14.62 25.10
N ASP A 348 -10.41 -14.82 26.33
CA ASP A 348 -11.63 -14.17 26.79
C ASP A 348 -11.47 -12.65 26.88
N GLU A 349 -10.30 -12.15 27.30
CA GLU A 349 -9.97 -10.71 27.26
C GLU A 349 -10.00 -10.16 25.82
N LYS A 350 -9.45 -10.89 24.84
CA LYS A 350 -9.48 -10.46 23.44
C LYS A 350 -10.91 -10.44 22.90
N LEU A 351 -11.74 -11.41 23.28
CA LEU A 351 -13.15 -11.45 22.90
C LEU A 351 -13.95 -10.29 23.50
N ASP A 352 -13.69 -9.91 24.76
CA ASP A 352 -14.33 -8.74 25.39
C ASP A 352 -14.04 -7.46 24.59
N LYS A 353 -12.77 -7.27 24.19
CA LYS A 353 -12.35 -6.12 23.37
C LYS A 353 -13.00 -6.11 22.00
N ILE A 354 -13.04 -7.26 21.33
CA ILE A 354 -13.67 -7.40 20.00
C ILE A 354 -15.18 -7.16 20.07
N GLU A 355 -15.85 -7.69 21.10
CA GLU A 355 -17.28 -7.46 21.32
C GLU A 355 -17.58 -5.98 21.53
N HIS A 356 -16.75 -5.29 22.32
CA HIS A 356 -16.87 -3.84 22.50
C HIS A 356 -16.69 -3.07 21.17
N LEU A 357 -15.64 -3.39 20.39
CA LEU A 357 -15.42 -2.78 19.07
C LEU A 357 -16.56 -3.07 18.10
N LEU A 358 -17.15 -4.26 18.14
CA LEU A 358 -18.32 -4.61 17.34
C LEU A 358 -19.53 -3.75 17.72
N GLN A 359 -19.74 -3.49 19.02
CA GLN A 359 -20.80 -2.59 19.49
C GLN A 359 -20.58 -1.14 19.05
N GLU A 360 -19.33 -0.71 18.88
CA GLU A 360 -18.99 0.60 18.28
C GLU A 360 -19.21 0.63 16.75
N GLY A 361 -19.51 -0.50 16.12
CA GLY A 361 -19.76 -0.63 14.69
C GLY A 361 -18.56 -1.12 13.88
N ARG A 362 -17.50 -1.63 14.51
CA ARG A 362 -16.37 -2.27 13.82
C ARG A 362 -16.75 -3.70 13.43
N LYS A 363 -16.72 -4.02 12.14
CA LYS A 363 -17.17 -5.32 11.65
C LYS A 363 -16.07 -6.13 10.96
N TYR A 364 -15.06 -5.45 10.43
CA TYR A 364 -14.01 -6.05 9.61
C TYR A 364 -12.65 -5.94 10.30
N PHE A 365 -12.04 -7.08 10.59
CA PHE A 365 -10.84 -7.18 11.41
C PHE A 365 -9.68 -7.76 10.60
N TRP A 366 -8.58 -7.02 10.52
CA TRP A 366 -7.30 -7.54 10.03
C TRP A 366 -6.35 -7.80 11.19
N PHE A 367 -6.12 -9.07 11.49
CA PHE A 367 -5.17 -9.46 12.52
C PHE A 367 -3.75 -9.50 11.94
N ILE A 368 -2.90 -8.59 12.41
CA ILE A 368 -1.53 -8.35 11.91
C ILE A 368 -0.46 -9.15 12.64
N ASP A 369 -0.85 -10.16 13.40
CA ASP A 369 0.04 -11.12 14.03
C ASP A 369 0.98 -11.76 13.00
N GLU A 370 2.20 -12.10 13.43
CA GLU A 370 3.22 -12.56 12.49
C GLU A 370 2.94 -13.95 11.93
N ALA A 371 2.44 -14.86 12.77
CA ALA A 371 1.90 -16.15 12.38
C ALA A 371 1.18 -16.81 13.57
N ILE A 372 -0.14 -16.92 13.50
CA ILE A 372 -0.96 -17.56 14.54
C ILE A 372 -1.06 -19.08 14.25
N PRO A 373 -0.78 -19.97 15.23
CA PRO A 373 -0.88 -21.41 15.03
C PRO A 373 -2.34 -21.91 14.90
N PRO A 374 -2.58 -23.05 14.24
CA PRO A 374 -3.93 -23.59 14.02
C PRO A 374 -4.75 -23.80 15.31
N SER A 375 -4.11 -24.28 16.38
CA SER A 375 -4.77 -24.52 17.67
C SER A 375 -5.37 -23.24 18.27
N LEU A 376 -4.61 -22.16 18.26
CA LEU A 376 -5.05 -20.88 18.81
C LEU A 376 -6.14 -20.23 17.94
N LEU A 377 -6.07 -20.40 16.62
CA LEU A 377 -7.17 -20.01 15.70
C LEU A 377 -8.46 -20.78 16.03
N ALA A 378 -8.36 -22.08 16.32
CA ALA A 378 -9.51 -22.90 16.69
C ALA A 378 -10.15 -22.44 18.01
N GLU A 379 -9.35 -22.13 19.03
CA GLU A 379 -9.84 -21.64 20.32
C GLU A 379 -10.51 -20.27 20.17
N PHE A 380 -9.91 -19.36 19.41
CA PHE A 380 -10.49 -18.05 19.10
C PHE A 380 -11.83 -18.17 18.37
N ALA A 381 -11.89 -18.99 17.31
CA ALA A 381 -13.12 -19.23 16.54
C ALA A 381 -14.25 -19.83 17.39
N LYS A 382 -13.94 -20.81 18.24
CA LYS A 382 -14.90 -21.37 19.21
C LYS A 382 -15.39 -20.30 20.19
N GLY A 383 -14.51 -19.41 20.62
CA GLY A 383 -14.84 -18.26 21.46
C GLY A 383 -15.86 -17.31 20.82
N LEU A 384 -15.60 -16.90 19.57
CA LEU A 384 -16.51 -16.05 18.79
C LEU A 384 -17.90 -16.69 18.65
N LEU A 385 -17.95 -17.97 18.25
CA LEU A 385 -19.21 -18.70 18.06
C LEU A 385 -19.97 -18.91 19.37
N ARG A 386 -19.28 -19.29 20.46
CA ARG A 386 -19.86 -19.46 21.79
C ARG A 386 -20.55 -18.18 22.27
N ARG A 387 -19.92 -17.03 22.04
CA ARG A 387 -20.42 -15.70 22.44
C ARG A 387 -21.32 -15.04 21.40
N LYS A 388 -21.52 -15.66 20.23
CA LYS A 388 -22.28 -15.12 19.09
C LYS A 388 -21.74 -13.77 18.59
N ILE A 389 -20.43 -13.57 18.65
CA ILE A 389 -19.76 -12.38 18.12
C ILE A 389 -19.60 -12.56 16.60
N ASN A 390 -20.30 -11.72 15.82
CA ASN A 390 -20.34 -11.84 14.37
C ASN A 390 -19.50 -10.76 13.69
N ILE A 391 -18.25 -11.09 13.40
CA ILE A 391 -17.27 -10.25 12.70
C ILE A 391 -16.79 -10.94 11.43
N PHE A 392 -16.24 -10.18 10.48
CA PHE A 392 -15.44 -10.73 9.40
C PHE A 392 -13.97 -10.49 9.68
N TRP A 393 -13.14 -11.50 9.48
CA TRP A 393 -11.73 -11.37 9.82
C TRP A 393 -10.80 -12.06 8.83
N GLN A 394 -9.56 -11.60 8.85
CA GLN A 394 -8.43 -12.20 8.15
C GLN A 394 -7.20 -12.21 9.05
N VAL A 395 -6.29 -13.14 8.79
CA VAL A 395 -5.15 -13.43 9.65
C VAL A 395 -3.95 -13.96 8.86
N ARG A 396 -2.77 -13.96 9.49
CA ARG A 396 -1.56 -14.59 8.98
C ARG A 396 -1.24 -15.86 9.75
N SER A 397 -0.79 -16.89 9.05
CA SER A 397 -0.35 -18.14 9.64
C SER A 397 0.75 -18.78 8.77
N ARG A 398 1.21 -19.97 9.16
CA ARG A 398 2.14 -20.80 8.40
C ARG A 398 1.40 -22.00 7.84
N PHE A 399 1.88 -22.54 6.73
CA PHE A 399 1.44 -23.87 6.31
C PHE A 399 1.80 -24.88 7.41
N ASP A 400 0.79 -25.63 7.83
CA ASP A 400 0.85 -26.54 8.97
C ASP A 400 -0.07 -27.74 8.68
N GLY A 401 0.38 -28.94 9.00
CA GLY A 401 -0.36 -30.19 8.76
C GLY A 401 -1.59 -30.34 9.67
N ASP A 402 -1.70 -29.55 10.73
CA ASP A 402 -2.86 -29.58 11.64
C ASP A 402 -4.11 -28.93 11.03
N PHE A 403 -3.99 -28.22 9.91
CA PHE A 403 -5.16 -27.75 9.17
C PHE A 403 -5.88 -28.92 8.50
N ASN A 404 -7.16 -29.08 8.84
CA ASN A 404 -8.08 -30.04 8.25
C ASN A 404 -9.42 -29.36 7.93
N LEU A 405 -10.28 -30.05 7.18
CA LEU A 405 -11.54 -29.48 6.71
C LEU A 405 -12.47 -29.03 7.86
N GLU A 406 -12.59 -29.82 8.93
CA GLU A 406 -13.43 -29.47 10.09
C GLU A 406 -12.96 -28.16 10.75
N LEU A 407 -11.65 -27.99 10.92
CA LEU A 407 -11.09 -26.74 11.40
C LEU A 407 -11.38 -25.59 10.44
N CYS A 408 -11.19 -25.78 9.12
CA CYS A 408 -11.50 -24.74 8.14
C CYS A 408 -12.99 -24.33 8.15
N GLU A 409 -13.91 -25.29 8.30
CA GLU A 409 -15.35 -25.02 8.43
C GLU A 409 -15.68 -24.23 9.70
N LEU A 410 -15.06 -24.60 10.84
CA LEU A 410 -15.15 -23.86 12.09
C LEU A 410 -14.67 -22.41 11.93
N LEU A 411 -13.53 -22.21 11.27
CA LEU A 411 -12.97 -20.88 11.01
C LEU A 411 -13.90 -20.05 10.13
N TYR A 412 -14.43 -20.63 9.05
CA TYR A 412 -15.37 -19.94 8.15
C TYR A 412 -16.65 -19.51 8.88
N ALA A 413 -17.21 -20.42 9.71
CA ALA A 413 -18.39 -20.17 10.51
C ALA A 413 -18.19 -19.02 11.52
N SER A 414 -16.98 -18.90 12.08
CA SER A 414 -16.60 -17.79 12.97
C SER A 414 -16.33 -16.46 12.25
N GLY A 415 -16.40 -16.44 10.91
CA GLY A 415 -16.23 -15.22 10.11
C GLY A 415 -14.91 -15.06 9.38
N LEU A 416 -14.02 -16.06 9.38
CA LEU A 416 -12.78 -16.00 8.61
C LEU A 416 -13.10 -15.95 7.10
N ARG A 417 -12.50 -15.02 6.37
CA ARG A 417 -12.69 -14.87 4.91
C ARG A 417 -11.40 -14.98 4.10
N GLU A 418 -10.27 -14.62 4.70
CA GLU A 418 -8.96 -14.81 4.10
C GLU A 418 -7.93 -15.22 5.14
N ILE A 419 -7.09 -16.20 4.79
CA ILE A 419 -5.88 -16.52 5.54
C ILE A 419 -4.66 -16.29 4.65
N ARG A 420 -3.61 -15.70 5.22
CA ARG A 420 -2.34 -15.50 4.53
C ARG A 420 -1.30 -16.47 5.03
N PHE A 421 -0.76 -17.26 4.11
CA PHE A 421 0.31 -18.22 4.40
C PHE A 421 1.59 -17.82 3.70
N GLY A 422 2.64 -17.51 4.47
CA GLY A 422 3.97 -17.25 3.91
C GLY A 422 4.50 -18.48 3.18
N LEU A 423 4.48 -18.46 1.84
CA LEU A 423 5.04 -19.50 0.98
C LEU A 423 6.46 -19.12 0.57
N GLU A 424 6.67 -17.86 0.19
CA GLU A 424 7.94 -17.26 -0.28
C GLU A 424 8.46 -17.79 -1.62
N SER A 425 8.49 -19.09 -1.82
CA SER A 425 8.89 -19.72 -3.08
C SER A 425 8.16 -21.05 -3.26
N ALA A 426 8.09 -21.56 -4.48
CA ALA A 426 7.71 -22.96 -4.74
C ALA A 426 8.83 -23.73 -5.44
N SER A 427 10.08 -23.30 -5.23
CA SER A 427 11.26 -24.12 -5.50
C SER A 427 11.83 -24.68 -4.20
N SER A 428 11.89 -26.01 -4.08
CA SER A 428 12.29 -26.67 -2.83
C SER A 428 13.72 -26.33 -2.41
N SER A 429 14.63 -26.08 -3.35
CA SER A 429 16.00 -25.64 -3.02
C SER A 429 16.03 -24.22 -2.47
N VAL A 430 15.28 -23.29 -3.06
CA VAL A 430 15.20 -21.90 -2.59
C VAL A 430 14.55 -21.85 -1.19
N LEU A 431 13.48 -22.60 -0.97
CA LEU A 431 12.82 -22.73 0.34
C LEU A 431 13.75 -23.24 1.43
N ARG A 432 14.66 -24.17 1.11
CA ARG A 432 15.69 -24.66 2.04
C ARG A 432 16.71 -23.57 2.35
N SER A 433 17.21 -22.84 1.35
CA SER A 433 18.15 -21.71 1.58
C SER A 433 17.53 -20.58 2.39
N MET A 434 16.23 -20.33 2.21
CA MET A 434 15.46 -19.39 3.03
C MET A 434 15.17 -19.90 4.45
N ASN A 435 15.45 -21.18 4.73
CA ASN A 435 15.06 -21.88 5.94
C ASN A 435 13.58 -21.61 6.30
N LYS A 436 12.68 -21.75 5.31
CA LYS A 436 11.28 -21.32 5.45
C LYS A 436 10.42 -22.35 6.18
N PHE A 437 10.68 -23.64 5.98
CA PHE A 437 9.93 -24.76 6.53
C PHE A 437 10.87 -25.79 7.16
N SER A 438 10.32 -26.67 8.00
CA SER A 438 11.06 -27.80 8.55
C SER A 438 11.54 -28.76 7.46
N ALA A 439 12.58 -29.53 7.77
CA ALA A 439 13.04 -30.60 6.89
C ALA A 439 11.89 -31.56 6.54
N GLY A 440 11.79 -31.95 5.27
CA GLY A 440 10.72 -32.82 4.77
C GLY A 440 9.41 -32.12 4.38
N PHE A 441 9.36 -30.79 4.37
CA PHE A 441 8.21 -30.06 3.81
C PHE A 441 8.09 -30.27 2.30
N GLU A 442 6.87 -30.58 1.85
CA GLU A 442 6.55 -30.84 0.44
C GLU A 442 5.44 -29.91 -0.07
N LEU A 443 5.51 -29.53 -1.35
CA LEU A 443 4.52 -28.65 -1.98
C LEU A 443 3.12 -29.27 -2.06
N ASP A 444 3.00 -30.59 -2.03
CA ASP A 444 1.71 -31.28 -1.93
C ASP A 444 0.95 -30.90 -0.66
N THR A 445 1.67 -30.59 0.43
CA THR A 445 1.06 -30.08 1.68
C THR A 445 0.44 -28.70 1.45
N VAL A 446 1.11 -27.84 0.67
CA VAL A 446 0.59 -26.52 0.30
C VAL A 446 -0.69 -26.66 -0.50
N GLU A 447 -0.68 -27.50 -1.54
CA GLU A 447 -1.87 -27.70 -2.37
C GLU A 447 -3.02 -28.31 -1.56
N HIS A 448 -2.75 -29.29 -0.70
CA HIS A 448 -3.77 -29.90 0.17
C HIS A 448 -4.42 -28.85 1.07
N ILE A 449 -3.62 -28.01 1.74
CA ILE A 449 -4.11 -26.92 2.59
C ILE A 449 -4.93 -25.93 1.76
N VAL A 450 -4.44 -25.51 0.59
CA VAL A 450 -5.21 -24.63 -0.31
C VAL A 450 -6.56 -25.25 -0.69
N ALA A 451 -6.60 -26.56 -0.97
CA ALA A 451 -7.82 -27.26 -1.34
C ALA A 451 -8.87 -27.31 -0.21
N ILE A 452 -8.47 -27.58 1.04
CA ILE A 452 -9.41 -27.62 2.17
C ILE A 452 -9.94 -26.22 2.52
N PHE A 453 -9.10 -25.18 2.45
CA PHE A 453 -9.54 -23.80 2.65
C PHE A 453 -10.47 -23.34 1.52
N HIS A 454 -10.16 -23.70 0.26
CA HIS A 454 -11.03 -23.46 -0.88
C HIS A 454 -12.40 -24.11 -0.69
N SER A 455 -12.44 -25.37 -0.26
CA SER A 455 -13.67 -26.13 -0.02
C SER A 455 -14.54 -25.53 1.09
N ALA A 456 -13.90 -24.97 2.13
CA ALA A 456 -14.59 -24.24 3.20
C ALA A 456 -15.02 -22.81 2.83
N GLY A 457 -14.71 -22.34 1.61
CA GLY A 457 -15.04 -20.99 1.16
C GLY A 457 -14.12 -19.88 1.70
N ILE A 458 -12.93 -20.22 2.20
CA ILE A 458 -11.95 -19.26 2.73
C ILE A 458 -10.86 -18.99 1.67
N SER A 459 -10.60 -17.72 1.38
CA SER A 459 -9.52 -17.29 0.49
C SER A 459 -8.15 -17.63 1.08
N VAL A 460 -7.27 -18.21 0.27
CA VAL A 460 -5.84 -18.35 0.63
C VAL A 460 -5.04 -17.32 -0.15
N HIS A 461 -4.22 -16.56 0.58
CA HIS A 461 -3.27 -15.63 0.02
C HIS A 461 -1.83 -16.04 0.34
N CYS A 462 -0.96 -16.06 -0.67
CA CYS A 462 0.47 -16.34 -0.48
C CYS A 462 1.32 -15.12 -0.88
N PRO A 463 2.11 -14.53 0.05
CA PRO A 463 3.23 -13.70 -0.34
C PRO A 463 4.39 -14.57 -0.83
N LEU A 464 5.05 -14.10 -1.88
CA LEU A 464 6.24 -14.70 -2.48
C LEU A 464 7.40 -13.71 -2.47
N ILE A 465 8.63 -14.22 -2.54
CA ILE A 465 9.87 -13.48 -2.65
C ILE A 465 10.66 -14.05 -3.83
N ILE A 466 11.00 -13.20 -4.79
CA ILE A 466 11.94 -13.52 -5.87
C ILE A 466 13.22 -12.69 -5.73
N GLY A 467 14.30 -13.17 -6.35
CA GLY A 467 15.62 -12.55 -6.26
C GLY A 467 16.38 -12.93 -5.00
N PHE A 468 16.07 -14.08 -4.39
CA PHE A 468 16.87 -14.60 -3.29
C PHE A 468 18.29 -14.93 -3.78
N PRO A 469 19.36 -14.70 -2.98
CA PRO A 469 20.73 -15.01 -3.40
C PRO A 469 20.87 -16.47 -3.83
N GLY A 470 21.45 -16.68 -5.02
CA GLY A 470 21.56 -17.99 -5.67
C GLY A 470 20.30 -18.47 -6.41
N GLU A 471 19.18 -17.74 -6.37
CA GLU A 471 17.96 -18.12 -7.09
C GLU A 471 18.10 -17.96 -8.61
N THR A 472 18.00 -19.08 -9.32
CA THR A 472 18.08 -19.15 -10.78
C THR A 472 16.74 -18.83 -11.45
N PRO A 473 16.75 -18.40 -12.73
CA PRO A 473 15.52 -18.23 -13.51
C PRO A 473 14.67 -19.51 -13.62
N LEU A 474 15.29 -20.70 -13.57
CA LEU A 474 14.56 -21.98 -13.60
C LEU A 474 13.75 -22.18 -12.32
N GLN A 475 14.33 -21.91 -11.16
CA GLN A 475 13.65 -22.01 -9.86
C GLN A 475 12.51 -20.99 -9.72
N ARG A 476 12.67 -19.79 -10.28
CA ARG A 476 11.55 -18.84 -10.41
C ARG A 476 10.44 -19.38 -11.29
N LYS A 477 10.77 -20.02 -12.42
CA LYS A 477 9.77 -20.67 -13.28
C LYS A 477 9.03 -21.80 -12.55
N GLU A 478 9.71 -22.62 -11.76
CA GLU A 478 9.05 -23.64 -10.89
C GLU A 478 7.99 -22.96 -10.02
N THR A 479 8.35 -21.85 -9.39
CA THR A 479 7.43 -21.06 -8.57
C THR A 479 6.23 -20.57 -9.38
N TYR A 480 6.46 -19.95 -10.54
CA TYR A 480 5.38 -19.42 -11.39
C TYR A 480 4.47 -20.54 -11.94
N HIS A 481 5.02 -21.71 -12.26
CA HIS A 481 4.25 -22.88 -12.69
C HIS A 481 3.32 -23.37 -11.58
N PHE A 482 3.82 -23.48 -10.35
CA PHE A 482 3.02 -23.88 -9.20
C PHE A 482 1.90 -22.87 -8.88
N LEU A 483 2.21 -21.57 -8.89
CA LEU A 483 1.21 -20.52 -8.71
C LEU A 483 0.14 -20.54 -9.80
N THR A 484 0.53 -20.78 -11.05
CA THR A 484 -0.40 -20.90 -12.19
C THR A 484 -1.34 -22.09 -11.99
N HIS A 485 -0.79 -23.24 -11.54
CA HIS A 485 -1.57 -24.43 -11.22
C HIS A 485 -2.61 -24.16 -10.14
N LEU A 486 -2.18 -23.63 -8.98
CA LEU A 486 -3.08 -23.29 -7.88
C LEU A 486 -4.13 -22.25 -8.31
N LYS A 487 -3.74 -21.21 -9.03
CA LYS A 487 -4.66 -20.15 -9.46
C LYS A 487 -5.74 -20.64 -10.43
N ARG A 488 -5.40 -21.57 -11.32
CA ARG A 488 -6.37 -22.18 -12.25
C ARG A 488 -7.31 -23.15 -11.57
N LYS A 489 -6.83 -23.88 -10.56
CA LYS A 489 -7.57 -24.93 -9.86
C LYS A 489 -8.48 -24.38 -8.75
N TYR A 490 -8.04 -23.34 -8.04
CA TYR A 490 -8.72 -22.80 -6.86
C TYR A 490 -9.05 -21.31 -7.07
N GLN A 491 -10.33 -21.00 -7.34
CA GLN A 491 -10.76 -19.65 -7.74
C GLN A 491 -10.39 -18.56 -6.72
N ASN A 492 -10.50 -18.86 -5.43
CA ASN A 492 -10.24 -17.93 -4.34
C ASN A 492 -8.76 -17.86 -3.93
N PHE A 493 -7.86 -18.65 -4.56
CA PHE A 493 -6.41 -18.53 -4.36
C PHE A 493 -5.89 -17.22 -4.96
N THR A 494 -5.05 -16.55 -4.20
CA THR A 494 -4.42 -15.28 -4.55
C THR A 494 -2.97 -15.25 -4.07
N PHE A 495 -2.17 -14.37 -4.67
CA PHE A 495 -0.79 -14.20 -4.26
C PHE A 495 -0.26 -12.82 -4.64
N ASN A 496 0.84 -12.43 -4.03
CA ASN A 496 1.66 -11.32 -4.48
C ASN A 496 3.11 -11.73 -4.53
N ILE A 497 3.84 -11.20 -5.52
CA ILE A 497 5.28 -11.43 -5.63
C ILE A 497 5.97 -10.18 -5.13
N ASN A 498 6.90 -10.32 -4.20
CA ASN A 498 7.83 -9.27 -3.77
C ASN A 498 9.22 -9.58 -4.32
N ILE A 499 10.02 -8.54 -4.51
CA ILE A 499 11.46 -8.70 -4.77
C ILE A 499 12.15 -8.59 -3.42
N LEU A 500 13.14 -9.45 -3.18
CA LEU A 500 13.89 -9.41 -1.94
C LEU A 500 14.56 -8.04 -1.75
N GLU A 501 14.26 -7.41 -0.63
CA GLU A 501 15.06 -6.33 -0.07
C GLU A 501 15.73 -6.89 1.19
N MET A 502 17.06 -6.86 1.24
CA MET A 502 17.82 -7.55 2.29
C MET A 502 17.74 -6.76 3.60
N ASP A 503 16.86 -7.16 4.51
CA ASP A 503 16.69 -6.52 5.82
C ASP A 503 18.00 -6.58 6.61
N VAL A 504 18.47 -5.43 7.09
CA VAL A 504 19.75 -5.27 7.81
C VAL A 504 19.81 -5.99 9.16
N SER A 505 18.67 -6.47 9.66
CA SER A 505 18.55 -7.27 10.89
C SER A 505 18.29 -8.75 10.61
N SER A 506 18.29 -9.18 9.35
CA SER A 506 18.11 -10.58 8.97
C SER A 506 19.40 -11.40 9.08
N ASN A 507 19.27 -12.72 9.27
CA ASN A 507 20.42 -13.63 9.22
C ASN A 507 21.15 -13.54 7.88
N LEU A 508 20.40 -13.33 6.79
CA LEU A 508 20.96 -13.15 5.46
C LEU A 508 21.91 -11.95 5.38
N TYR A 509 21.58 -10.83 6.03
CA TYR A 509 22.46 -9.66 6.05
C TYR A 509 23.67 -9.86 6.98
N LEU A 510 23.43 -10.45 8.15
CA LEU A 510 24.47 -10.60 9.18
C LEU A 510 25.53 -11.66 8.83
N HIS A 511 25.16 -12.62 7.98
CA HIS A 511 26.00 -13.74 7.56
C HIS A 511 25.96 -13.89 6.03
N PHE A 512 26.01 -12.77 5.30
CA PHE A 512 25.82 -12.76 3.84
C PHE A 512 26.82 -13.64 3.09
N GLU A 513 28.03 -13.81 3.64
CA GLU A 513 29.09 -14.66 3.12
C GLU A 513 28.68 -16.14 3.01
N GLU A 514 27.70 -16.59 3.79
CA GLU A 514 27.15 -17.96 3.72
C GLU A 514 26.23 -18.18 2.51
N PHE A 515 25.83 -17.10 1.81
CA PHE A 515 24.85 -17.11 0.72
C PHE A 515 25.45 -16.72 -0.64
N GLU A 516 26.73 -17.01 -0.84
CA GLU A 516 27.49 -16.70 -2.07
C GLU A 516 27.58 -15.20 -2.40
N ILE A 517 27.28 -14.34 -1.42
CA ILE A 517 27.41 -12.89 -1.56
C ILE A 517 28.85 -12.50 -1.25
N THR A 518 29.48 -11.79 -2.19
CA THR A 518 30.88 -11.36 -2.08
C THR A 518 31.04 -9.96 -1.49
N ALA A 519 30.02 -9.12 -1.61
CA ALA A 519 30.03 -7.76 -1.08
C ALA A 519 28.61 -7.21 -0.88
N LEU A 520 28.44 -6.33 0.10
CA LEU A 520 27.24 -5.53 0.29
C LEU A 520 27.51 -4.07 -0.08
N LYS A 521 26.52 -3.41 -0.71
CA LYS A 521 26.58 -1.98 -1.00
C LYS A 521 25.42 -1.26 -0.33
N LEU A 522 25.73 -0.62 0.79
CA LEU A 522 24.83 0.36 1.40
C LEU A 522 24.62 1.54 0.44
N PRO A 523 23.43 2.16 0.43
CA PRO A 523 23.14 3.32 -0.41
C PRO A 523 23.96 4.56 -0.03
N CYS A 524 24.53 4.58 1.18
CA CYS A 524 25.43 5.62 1.67
C CYS A 524 26.40 5.03 2.71
N SER A 525 27.31 5.86 3.24
CA SER A 525 28.15 5.44 4.37
C SER A 525 27.29 4.99 5.55
N SER A 526 27.69 3.91 6.22
CA SER A 526 27.03 3.35 7.41
C SER A 526 26.72 4.40 8.48
N ARG A 527 27.63 5.37 8.69
CA ARG A 527 27.44 6.46 9.66
C ARG A 527 26.33 7.46 9.31
N TYR A 528 25.80 7.43 8.09
CA TYR A 528 24.69 8.30 7.65
C TYR A 528 23.42 7.51 7.35
N PHE A 529 23.47 6.19 7.45
CA PHE A 529 22.42 5.30 6.99
C PHE A 529 21.18 5.37 7.88
N LEU A 530 20.02 5.51 7.24
CA LEU A 530 18.69 5.58 7.87
C LEU A 530 17.69 4.60 7.24
N GLY A 531 18.13 3.71 6.35
CA GLY A 531 17.29 2.68 5.74
C GLY A 531 17.17 1.42 6.62
N ASN A 532 16.33 0.48 6.20
CA ASN A 532 16.19 -0.83 6.86
C ASN A 532 16.60 -2.02 5.99
N SER A 533 16.89 -1.77 4.72
CA SER A 533 17.23 -2.81 3.77
C SER A 533 18.40 -2.39 2.86
N VAL A 534 19.08 -3.40 2.34
CA VAL A 534 20.07 -3.28 1.27
C VAL A 534 19.48 -3.86 0.00
N GLU A 535 19.58 -3.11 -1.09
CA GLU A 535 19.03 -3.49 -2.40
C GLU A 535 20.11 -3.90 -3.42
N ALA A 536 21.38 -3.76 -3.06
CA ALA A 536 22.50 -4.04 -3.95
C ALA A 536 23.59 -4.88 -3.25
N TRP A 537 23.81 -6.09 -3.76
CA TRP A 537 24.85 -7.00 -3.30
C TRP A 537 25.55 -7.66 -4.48
N GLY A 538 26.83 -7.99 -4.29
CA GLY A 538 27.68 -8.64 -5.29
C GLY A 538 27.58 -10.16 -5.20
N MET A 539 27.41 -10.81 -6.35
CA MET A 539 27.51 -12.25 -6.56
C MET A 539 28.75 -12.54 -7.42
N GLN A 540 29.12 -13.82 -7.59
CA GLN A 540 30.24 -14.19 -8.47
C GLN A 540 30.07 -13.72 -9.93
N GLU A 541 28.83 -13.73 -10.44
CA GLU A 541 28.51 -13.37 -11.82
C GLU A 541 28.27 -11.85 -12.03
N GLY A 542 28.32 -11.06 -10.96
CA GLY A 542 28.08 -9.62 -11.02
C GLY A 542 27.21 -9.11 -9.88
N TRP A 543 26.84 -7.83 -9.94
CA TRP A 543 25.95 -7.22 -8.97
C TRP A 543 24.50 -7.62 -9.22
N PHE A 544 23.74 -7.83 -8.14
CA PHE A 544 22.30 -8.03 -8.20
C PHE A 544 21.62 -6.85 -8.91
N ASP A 545 20.85 -7.15 -9.94
CA ASP A 545 20.03 -6.18 -10.66
C ASP A 545 18.55 -6.57 -10.58
N LYS A 546 17.77 -5.72 -9.90
CA LYS A 546 16.33 -5.90 -9.74
C LYS A 546 15.52 -5.55 -11.00
N SER A 547 16.11 -4.90 -12.01
CA SER A 547 15.37 -4.38 -13.17
C SER A 547 14.63 -5.48 -13.95
N ALA A 548 15.30 -6.61 -14.20
CA ALA A 548 14.71 -7.77 -14.86
C ALA A 548 13.61 -8.41 -14.00
N LEU A 549 13.84 -8.50 -12.69
CA LEU A 549 12.88 -9.06 -11.74
C LEU A 549 11.61 -8.21 -11.61
N LEU A 550 11.73 -6.87 -11.66
CA LEU A 550 10.57 -5.97 -11.69
C LEU A 550 9.70 -6.23 -12.92
N LYS A 551 10.32 -6.48 -14.08
CA LYS A 551 9.57 -6.84 -15.29
C LYS A 551 8.92 -8.21 -15.17
N GLU A 552 9.62 -9.21 -14.64
CA GLU A 552 9.06 -10.55 -14.37
C GLU A 552 7.86 -10.47 -13.41
N GLN A 553 8.05 -9.84 -12.24
CA GLN A 553 7.02 -9.62 -11.21
C GLN A 553 5.76 -8.99 -11.82
N ASN A 554 5.92 -7.87 -12.54
CA ASN A 554 4.78 -7.17 -13.14
C ASN A 554 4.07 -8.05 -14.17
N ASN A 555 4.80 -8.78 -15.02
CA ASN A 555 4.20 -9.64 -16.05
C ASN A 555 3.44 -10.82 -15.45
N VAL A 556 4.01 -11.50 -14.46
CA VAL A 556 3.39 -12.68 -13.83
C VAL A 556 2.16 -12.27 -13.03
N MET A 557 2.27 -11.23 -12.20
CA MET A 557 1.14 -10.72 -11.43
C MET A 557 0.03 -10.20 -12.33
N ARG A 558 0.35 -9.42 -13.39
CA ARG A 558 -0.66 -8.97 -14.35
C ARG A 558 -1.34 -10.15 -15.05
N GLY A 559 -0.57 -11.12 -15.55
CA GLY A 559 -1.13 -12.26 -16.29
C GLY A 559 -2.02 -13.20 -15.47
N LEU A 560 -1.69 -13.42 -14.19
CA LEU A 560 -2.37 -14.40 -13.35
C LEU A 560 -3.39 -13.79 -12.37
N MET A 561 -3.09 -12.60 -11.83
CA MET A 561 -3.93 -11.96 -10.81
C MET A 561 -4.85 -10.91 -11.40
N TYR A 562 -4.37 -10.14 -12.39
CA TYR A 562 -5.08 -8.98 -12.93
C TYR A 562 -5.09 -8.94 -14.47
N PRO A 563 -5.54 -10.01 -15.16
CA PRO A 563 -5.47 -10.08 -16.62
C PRO A 563 -6.36 -9.05 -17.33
N TRP A 564 -7.29 -8.44 -16.60
CA TRP A 564 -8.17 -7.37 -17.07
C TRP A 564 -7.52 -5.97 -17.00
N MET A 565 -6.40 -5.82 -16.30
CA MET A 565 -5.71 -4.54 -16.15
C MET A 565 -5.07 -4.14 -17.50
N PRO A 566 -5.22 -2.88 -17.97
CA PRO A 566 -4.62 -2.42 -19.21
C PRO A 566 -3.10 -2.67 -19.25
N PRO A 567 -2.55 -3.15 -20.38
CA PRO A 567 -1.11 -3.43 -20.51
C PRO A 567 -0.25 -2.15 -20.39
N ASP A 568 -0.84 -1.02 -20.77
CA ASP A 568 -0.29 0.34 -20.78
C ASP A 568 -0.62 1.15 -19.52
N ALA A 569 -1.24 0.54 -18.50
CA ALA A 569 -1.48 1.19 -17.21
C ALA A 569 -0.18 1.76 -16.60
N ILE A 570 -0.26 2.98 -16.09
CA ILE A 570 0.85 3.71 -15.49
C ILE A 570 1.14 3.18 -14.08
N ILE A 571 0.11 2.85 -13.30
CA ILE A 571 0.31 2.21 -12.00
C ILE A 571 0.86 0.79 -12.18
N PRO A 572 2.01 0.45 -11.56
CA PRO A 572 2.50 -0.92 -11.58
C PRO A 572 1.58 -1.86 -10.80
N VAL A 573 1.47 -3.12 -11.23
CA VAL A 573 0.51 -4.07 -10.63
C VAL A 573 0.86 -4.43 -9.18
N ASN A 574 2.15 -4.43 -8.83
CA ASN A 574 2.59 -4.63 -7.46
C ASN A 574 2.19 -3.45 -6.56
N ILE A 575 2.20 -2.23 -7.11
CA ILE A 575 1.75 -1.03 -6.39
C ILE A 575 0.23 -1.08 -6.23
N PHE A 576 -0.52 -1.41 -7.28
CA PHE A 576 -1.98 -1.61 -7.20
C PHE A 576 -2.35 -2.61 -6.09
N TYR A 577 -1.71 -3.78 -6.07
CA TYR A 577 -1.92 -4.77 -5.01
C TYR A 577 -1.59 -4.20 -3.62
N ARG A 578 -0.41 -3.57 -3.45
CA ARG A 578 0.03 -2.99 -2.18
C ARG A 578 -0.99 -1.98 -1.64
N LEU A 579 -1.49 -1.08 -2.49
CA LEU A 579 -2.46 -0.07 -2.08
C LEU A 579 -3.83 -0.69 -1.73
N SER A 580 -4.27 -1.69 -2.50
CA SER A 580 -5.49 -2.47 -2.21
C SER A 580 -5.42 -3.16 -0.85
N GLU A 581 -4.23 -3.66 -0.50
CA GLU A 581 -3.93 -4.29 0.77
C GLU A 581 -3.93 -3.29 1.93
N THR A 582 -3.29 -2.13 1.74
CA THR A 582 -3.20 -1.04 2.74
C THR A 582 -4.58 -0.56 3.18
N ILE A 583 -5.49 -0.33 2.23
CA ILE A 583 -6.86 0.06 2.57
C ILE A 583 -7.71 -1.11 3.09
N ARG A 584 -7.20 -2.35 3.02
CA ARG A 584 -7.88 -3.61 3.40
C ARG A 584 -9.08 -3.95 2.52
N ALA A 585 -9.14 -3.41 1.30
CA ALA A 585 -10.20 -3.73 0.35
C ALA A 585 -10.18 -5.21 -0.06
N THR A 586 -9.01 -5.86 0.00
CA THR A 586 -8.90 -7.30 -0.28
C THR A 586 -9.82 -8.12 0.62
N LEU A 587 -9.89 -7.82 1.91
CA LEU A 587 -10.83 -8.49 2.83
C LEU A 587 -12.28 -8.30 2.39
N ILE A 588 -12.67 -7.07 2.08
CA ILE A 588 -14.04 -6.74 1.68
C ILE A 588 -14.44 -7.48 0.39
N TRP A 589 -13.56 -7.48 -0.61
CA TRP A 589 -13.80 -8.22 -1.86
C TRP A 589 -13.97 -9.73 -1.63
N LYS A 590 -13.35 -10.30 -0.59
CA LYS A 590 -13.55 -11.71 -0.18
C LYS A 590 -14.79 -11.92 0.68
N THR A 591 -15.27 -10.90 1.39
CA THR A 591 -16.54 -11.00 2.13
C THR A 591 -17.74 -11.00 1.18
N ASN A 592 -17.64 -10.22 0.09
CA ASN A 592 -18.70 -10.06 -0.90
C ASN A 592 -18.64 -11.10 -2.02
N SER A 593 -17.69 -12.05 -1.99
CA SER A 593 -17.52 -13.05 -3.06
C SER A 593 -18.57 -14.18 -3.03
N THR A 594 -19.81 -13.86 -2.69
CA THR A 594 -20.97 -14.48 -3.34
C THR A 594 -21.18 -13.70 -4.63
N ASP A 595 -20.82 -14.33 -5.74
CA ASP A 595 -20.97 -13.91 -7.13
C ASP A 595 -19.68 -13.50 -7.84
N SER A 596 -19.38 -14.32 -8.85
CA SER A 596 -18.66 -13.99 -10.08
C SER A 596 -18.75 -12.50 -10.41
N PRO A 597 -17.70 -11.84 -10.97
CA PRO A 597 -17.78 -10.44 -11.39
C PRO A 597 -19.11 -10.26 -12.07
N LEU A 598 -19.99 -9.43 -11.49
CA LEU A 598 -21.38 -9.20 -11.91
C LEU A 598 -21.47 -9.62 -13.37
N ILE A 599 -21.95 -10.84 -13.62
CA ILE A 599 -22.24 -11.23 -14.99
C ILE A 599 -23.40 -10.30 -15.28
N LYS A 600 -23.12 -9.10 -15.79
CA LYS A 600 -24.14 -8.20 -16.26
C LYS A 600 -24.88 -9.07 -17.27
N ASN A 601 -26.08 -9.50 -16.90
CA ASN A 601 -26.86 -10.40 -17.72
C ASN A 601 -27.14 -9.65 -19.01
N PHE A 602 -26.32 -9.92 -20.02
CA PHE A 602 -26.45 -9.30 -21.32
C PHE A 602 -27.64 -9.96 -22.00
N ASP A 603 -28.73 -9.21 -22.07
CA ASP A 603 -29.85 -9.53 -22.92
C ASP A 603 -29.78 -8.61 -24.15
N ILE A 604 -29.82 -9.21 -25.33
CA ILE A 604 -29.72 -8.49 -26.60
C ILE A 604 -30.87 -7.48 -26.82
N GLN A 605 -31.95 -7.60 -26.05
CA GLN A 605 -33.10 -6.70 -26.06
C GLN A 605 -32.91 -5.43 -25.21
N ILE A 606 -31.88 -5.37 -24.36
CA ILE A 606 -31.60 -4.17 -23.56
C ILE A 606 -31.16 -3.01 -24.46
N LYS A 607 -31.58 -1.80 -24.10
CA LYS A 607 -31.09 -0.59 -24.74
C LYS A 607 -29.71 -0.26 -24.19
N LEU A 608 -28.76 -0.11 -25.10
CA LEU A 608 -27.38 0.25 -24.81
C LEU A 608 -27.03 1.58 -25.44
N TYR A 609 -26.05 2.25 -24.86
CA TYR A 609 -25.43 3.43 -25.43
C TYR A 609 -23.99 3.57 -24.97
N ILE A 610 -23.23 4.40 -25.68
CA ILE A 610 -21.85 4.75 -25.34
C ILE A 610 -21.89 5.76 -24.17
N PRO A 611 -21.33 5.44 -22.99
CA PRO A 611 -21.36 6.35 -21.84
C PRO A 611 -20.47 7.56 -22.06
N LYS A 612 -20.70 8.65 -21.31
CA LYS A 612 -19.90 9.89 -21.39
C LYS A 612 -18.39 9.66 -21.19
N TRP A 613 -18.03 8.62 -20.46
CA TRP A 613 -16.64 8.25 -20.12
C TRP A 613 -15.86 7.62 -21.27
N VAL A 614 -16.51 7.35 -22.40
CA VAL A 614 -15.88 6.77 -23.57
C VAL A 614 -15.63 7.85 -24.62
N THR A 615 -14.42 7.86 -25.20
CA THR A 615 -14.04 8.79 -26.27
C THR A 615 -13.39 8.05 -27.43
N SER A 616 -13.46 8.62 -28.62
CA SER A 616 -12.88 8.06 -29.85
C SER A 616 -11.95 9.07 -30.48
N PHE A 617 -10.72 8.68 -30.81
CA PHE A 617 -9.72 9.58 -31.38
C PHE A 617 -8.68 8.83 -32.23
N LEU A 618 -7.92 9.59 -33.02
CA LEU A 618 -6.81 9.07 -33.82
C LEU A 618 -5.50 9.18 -33.03
N PHE A 619 -4.81 8.07 -32.84
CA PHE A 619 -3.50 8.02 -32.19
C PHE A 619 -2.51 7.25 -33.05
N ARG A 620 -1.43 7.92 -33.48
CA ARG A 620 -0.40 7.33 -34.36
C ARG A 620 -0.96 6.64 -35.61
N GLY A 621 -2.00 7.22 -36.22
CA GLY A 621 -2.67 6.69 -37.40
C GLY A 621 -3.64 5.52 -37.13
N ILE A 622 -3.87 5.16 -35.86
CA ILE A 622 -4.81 4.12 -35.43
C ILE A 622 -6.00 4.79 -34.75
N HIS A 623 -7.22 4.44 -35.16
CA HIS A 623 -8.43 4.92 -34.51
C HIS A 623 -8.69 4.09 -33.26
N LEU A 624 -8.81 4.75 -32.11
CA LEU A 624 -8.98 4.13 -30.80
C LEU A 624 -10.30 4.57 -30.17
N LEU A 625 -10.98 3.61 -29.53
CA LEU A 625 -12.02 3.88 -28.54
C LEU A 625 -11.38 3.69 -27.16
N PHE A 626 -11.56 4.66 -26.27
CA PHE A 626 -10.87 4.71 -24.98
C PHE A 626 -11.87 4.95 -23.84
N HIS A 627 -11.76 4.17 -22.77
CA HIS A 627 -12.61 4.29 -21.59
C HIS A 627 -11.87 5.02 -20.47
N LEU A 628 -12.30 6.25 -20.12
CA LEU A 628 -11.60 7.10 -19.14
C LEU A 628 -11.68 6.60 -17.69
N CYS A 629 -12.68 5.81 -17.29
CA CYS A 629 -12.70 5.24 -15.93
C CYS A 629 -11.73 4.07 -15.73
N TYR A 630 -11.57 3.21 -16.74
CA TYR A 630 -10.78 1.98 -16.67
C TYR A 630 -9.45 2.05 -17.42
N TYR A 631 -9.23 3.14 -18.17
CA TYR A 631 -8.06 3.36 -19.03
C TYR A 631 -7.78 2.20 -20.00
N ILE A 632 -8.85 1.56 -20.48
CA ILE A 632 -8.78 0.50 -21.49
C ILE A 632 -8.96 1.16 -22.85
N SER A 633 -8.10 0.77 -23.81
CA SER A 633 -8.21 1.15 -25.21
C SER A 633 -8.55 -0.07 -26.08
N ILE A 634 -9.35 0.15 -27.13
CA ILE A 634 -9.57 -0.83 -28.19
C ILE A 634 -9.33 -0.17 -29.54
N GLN A 635 -8.72 -0.91 -30.46
CA GLN A 635 -8.60 -0.47 -31.85
C GLN A 635 -9.93 -0.61 -32.57
N VAL A 636 -10.33 0.46 -33.25
CA VAL A 636 -11.61 0.54 -33.96
C VAL A 636 -11.37 0.49 -35.46
N SER A 637 -11.89 -0.54 -36.11
CA SER A 637 -11.97 -0.59 -37.57
C SER A 637 -13.10 0.32 -38.08
N PRO A 638 -13.09 0.75 -39.36
CA PRO A 638 -14.19 1.54 -39.93
C PRO A 638 -15.56 0.86 -39.76
N ALA A 639 -15.62 -0.47 -39.95
CA ALA A 639 -16.83 -1.26 -39.73
C ALA A 639 -17.30 -1.25 -38.27
N LEU A 640 -16.37 -1.29 -37.30
CA LEU A 640 -16.72 -1.20 -35.88
C LEU A 640 -17.19 0.22 -35.52
N ALA A 641 -16.56 1.26 -36.06
CA ALA A 641 -17.01 2.65 -35.84
C ALA A 641 -18.44 2.87 -36.35
N GLU A 642 -18.78 2.30 -37.51
CA GLU A 642 -20.14 2.37 -38.06
C GLU A 642 -21.15 1.65 -37.16
N LEU A 643 -20.84 0.44 -36.69
CA LEU A 643 -21.70 -0.27 -35.74
C LEU A 643 -21.87 0.53 -34.43
N LEU A 644 -20.77 1.08 -33.89
CA LEU A 644 -20.78 1.87 -32.66
C LEU A 644 -21.63 3.14 -32.77
N SER A 645 -21.73 3.73 -33.97
CA SER A 645 -22.53 4.94 -34.19
C SER A 645 -24.02 4.74 -33.87
N ALA A 646 -24.52 3.51 -33.98
CA ALA A 646 -25.90 3.16 -33.59
C ALA A 646 -26.16 3.32 -32.09
N PHE A 647 -25.10 3.27 -31.27
CA PHE A 647 -25.15 3.39 -29.82
C PHE A 647 -24.81 4.79 -29.31
N ASN A 648 -24.70 5.80 -30.19
CA ASN A 648 -24.61 7.21 -29.78
C ASN A 648 -25.90 7.71 -29.10
N VAL A 649 -26.99 6.96 -29.28
CA VAL A 649 -28.26 7.13 -28.57
C VAL A 649 -28.69 5.76 -28.02
N PRO A 650 -29.55 5.71 -26.98
CA PRO A 650 -30.05 4.44 -26.44
C PRO A 650 -30.73 3.56 -27.49
N GLN A 651 -30.14 2.40 -27.77
CA GLN A 651 -30.52 1.52 -28.88
C GLN A 651 -30.47 0.05 -28.48
N GLN A 652 -31.45 -0.75 -28.90
CA GLN A 652 -31.41 -2.20 -28.65
C GLN A 652 -30.29 -2.85 -29.47
N ALA A 653 -29.52 -3.73 -28.84
CA ALA A 653 -28.37 -4.38 -29.46
C ALA A 653 -28.76 -5.20 -30.70
N ASP A 654 -29.89 -5.92 -30.65
CA ASP A 654 -30.38 -6.73 -31.76
C ASP A 654 -30.69 -5.87 -32.99
N LEU A 655 -31.39 -4.75 -32.79
CA LEU A 655 -31.79 -3.83 -33.85
C LEU A 655 -30.57 -3.11 -34.44
N ALA A 656 -29.62 -2.69 -33.61
CA ALA A 656 -28.35 -2.11 -34.07
C ALA A 656 -27.60 -3.08 -35.00
N ILE A 657 -27.44 -4.34 -34.58
CA ILE A 657 -26.73 -5.37 -35.35
C ILE A 657 -27.47 -5.65 -36.67
N ARG A 658 -28.79 -5.83 -36.65
CA ARG A 658 -29.58 -6.08 -37.88
C ARG A 658 -29.50 -4.92 -38.86
N ASN A 659 -29.56 -3.68 -38.38
CA ASN A 659 -29.43 -2.51 -39.23
C ASN A 659 -28.04 -2.43 -39.86
N PHE A 660 -26.98 -2.66 -39.08
CA PHE A 660 -25.61 -2.72 -39.57
C PHE A 660 -25.41 -3.79 -40.66
N LEU A 661 -25.93 -5.01 -40.45
CA LEU A 661 -25.87 -6.09 -41.45
C LEU A 661 -26.58 -5.72 -42.75
N ARG A 662 -27.78 -5.11 -42.66
CA ARG A 662 -28.56 -4.67 -43.83
C ARG A 662 -27.86 -3.56 -44.60
N GLN A 663 -27.34 -2.54 -43.90
CA GLN A 663 -26.64 -1.40 -44.50
C GLN A 663 -25.39 -1.84 -45.26
N ASN A 664 -24.64 -2.80 -44.70
CA ASN A 664 -23.40 -3.32 -45.27
C ASN A 664 -23.59 -4.54 -46.19
N LYS A 665 -24.84 -4.95 -46.45
CA LYS A 665 -25.18 -6.14 -47.27
C LYS A 665 -24.46 -7.42 -46.79
N LEU A 666 -24.30 -7.56 -45.48
CA LEU A 666 -23.65 -8.72 -44.84
C LEU A 666 -24.66 -9.82 -44.54
N ASN A 667 -24.18 -11.08 -44.53
CA ASN A 667 -25.01 -12.26 -44.28
C ASN A 667 -25.41 -12.37 -42.78
N GLU A 668 -26.64 -12.77 -42.49
CA GLU A 668 -27.16 -13.01 -41.13
C GLU A 668 -26.30 -14.00 -40.30
N GLN A 669 -25.48 -14.85 -40.93
CA GLN A 669 -24.53 -15.72 -40.23
C GLN A 669 -23.51 -14.96 -39.34
N TYR A 670 -23.29 -13.66 -39.58
CA TYR A 670 -22.42 -12.82 -38.76
C TYR A 670 -23.12 -12.30 -37.49
N PHE A 671 -24.44 -12.42 -37.39
CA PHE A 671 -25.22 -11.93 -36.25
C PHE A 671 -24.72 -12.45 -34.89
N PRO A 672 -24.42 -13.75 -34.70
CA PRO A 672 -23.90 -14.25 -33.42
C PRO A 672 -22.54 -13.65 -33.04
N LYS A 673 -21.66 -13.45 -34.03
CA LYS A 673 -20.32 -12.84 -33.80
C LYS A 673 -20.41 -11.38 -33.41
N LEU A 674 -21.31 -10.61 -34.05
CA LEU A 674 -21.55 -9.22 -33.70
C LEU A 674 -22.25 -9.09 -32.35
N THR A 675 -23.14 -10.03 -32.01
CA THR A 675 -23.76 -10.10 -30.68
C THR A 675 -22.70 -10.29 -29.60
N GLU A 676 -21.77 -11.22 -29.81
CA GLU A 676 -20.66 -11.45 -28.89
C GLU A 676 -19.74 -10.23 -28.76
N LEU A 677 -19.47 -9.53 -29.88
CA LEU A 677 -18.71 -8.28 -29.85
C LEU A 677 -19.41 -7.19 -29.02
N VAL A 678 -20.71 -6.99 -29.20
CA VAL A 678 -21.50 -6.03 -28.41
C VAL A 678 -21.53 -6.44 -26.94
N ARG A 679 -21.66 -7.73 -26.65
CA ARG A 679 -21.56 -8.28 -25.29
C ARG A 679 -20.20 -7.95 -24.67
N MET A 680 -19.10 -8.15 -25.40
CA MET A 680 -17.76 -7.81 -24.92
C MET A 680 -17.60 -6.31 -24.66
N LEU A 681 -18.13 -5.45 -25.53
CA LEU A 681 -18.11 -4.00 -25.32
C LEU A 681 -18.88 -3.61 -24.05
N TYR A 682 -20.05 -4.20 -23.83
CA TYR A 682 -20.86 -4.00 -22.63
C TYR A 682 -20.17 -4.49 -21.35
N MET A 683 -19.57 -5.70 -21.38
CA MET A 683 -18.84 -6.27 -20.24
C MET A 683 -17.57 -5.48 -19.86
N ASN A 684 -17.05 -4.66 -20.77
CA ASN A 684 -15.89 -3.80 -20.52
C ASN A 684 -16.26 -2.31 -20.37
N GLY A 685 -17.55 -1.99 -20.22
CA GLY A 685 -18.04 -0.64 -19.96
C GLY A 685 -18.06 0.30 -21.17
N PHE A 686 -17.69 -0.16 -22.36
CA PHE A 686 -17.78 0.66 -23.58
C PHE A 686 -19.22 0.91 -24.03
N LEU A 687 -20.15 0.07 -23.56
CA LEU A 687 -21.58 0.25 -23.67
C LEU A 687 -22.20 0.05 -22.28
N VAL A 688 -23.26 0.79 -21.96
CA VAL A 688 -24.02 0.65 -20.71
C VAL A 688 -25.51 0.69 -20.96
N SER A 689 -26.29 0.12 -20.04
CA SER A 689 -27.75 0.21 -20.02
C SER A 689 -28.27 1.36 -19.14
N ASP A 690 -27.48 1.76 -18.14
CA ASP A 690 -27.72 2.90 -17.26
C ASP A 690 -26.39 3.62 -17.00
N GLU A 691 -26.41 4.96 -16.99
CA GLU A 691 -25.26 5.82 -16.77
C GLU A 691 -24.66 5.62 -15.36
N SER A 692 -25.50 5.20 -14.40
CA SER A 692 -25.04 4.84 -13.06
C SER A 692 -24.15 3.60 -13.04
N GLU A 693 -24.08 2.80 -14.12
CA GLU A 693 -23.21 1.62 -14.22
C GLU A 693 -21.73 1.93 -14.51
N CYS A 694 -21.38 3.19 -14.79
CA CYS A 694 -19.98 3.63 -14.92
C CYS A 694 -19.46 4.32 -13.66
N THR A 695 -20.32 4.56 -12.66
CA THR A 695 -20.01 5.28 -11.42
C THR A 695 -20.35 4.49 -10.15
N LYS A 696 -21.04 3.35 -10.29
CA LYS A 696 -21.27 2.32 -9.27
C LYS A 696 -20.30 1.18 -9.47
#